data_AF-A0A9D8ANP9-F1
#
_entry.id   AF-A0A9D8ANP9-F1
#
_cell.length_a   1.000
_cell.length_b   1.000
_cell.length_c   1.000
_cell.angle_alpha   90.00
_cell.angle_beta   90.00
_cell.angle_gamma   90.00
#
_symmetry.space_group_name_H-M   'P 1'
#
loop_
_entity.id
_entity.type
_entity.pdbx_description
1 polymer ?
#
loop_
_entity_poly.entity_id
_entity_poly.type
_entity_poly.pdbx_seq_one_letter_code
_entity_poly.pdbx_strand_id
1 'polypeptide(L)'
;MNNLKKPINNILEHLQERTKELNCLYEIEELLNNTDRDVENIFNGIIEAIISGWQYPDVCQVRIIYEEATFQSSSFKKTRWRQKADILVQDKPVGKINVCYTEKMPPAEEGPFLKEERRLLDTIATRIGNFITYQQLKHSHQKWETSTQKLSQQDKDKWKTILEILSNTDKNLYQKISRKMLNYLCWNGIKEAERLLKQFGLSYKPDDEKLSIDPNKPLQKEILPNFLKFSEATFSIAAKHLTEQEILTCIQNWIKDDKSSVLVTVLESFDTSIGEISDALERFYLTNPEGLELNPATEKGIKVSLIHRFFTEQLQFINIAKNYVEIKDFYNLLQRIVYTQKSYGKLGGKSAGLFLAAQIIKKSSADSDLLKNIKFPKTWYVTSDILLKFIRFNNLEDLFNQKYKDIDQVCQEYPHIIQIFKNSYFPPDIIKFLSTALDDLGSCPLIVRSSSLLEDRMGSAFAGKYKSLFLANQGSKKERLDSLIDAITEVYASTFGPDPIQYRAERGLLDFHEEMGIMIQEVVGANVGNYFIPAFAGVIFSNNEFRWSERIKREDGLIRIVPGLGTRAVDRVGDDYPILINPSQPNLKVSVSLEEIVRYSPKKIDVINLETNTFETKLINDLLKKFGDEYPKAHQIISILDHDRIKKPSAFDVDFEKDNIVITFDGLIKNTSFVAQVKTLLQLLRKNFNTPVDIEFACDGKNFYLLQCRPQSYSKDSLPVSIPQDIPENEIIFSAKRFISNGLVPDITHIVYVDPEQYNQLDNLSDLRLVGKAVSKLNKLLPRRKFILMGPGRWGSRGDIKLGVNVTYSDINNTAVLIEIARKKGNYVPDLSFGTHFFQDLVESSIRYIPLYPDDPDIIFNEKFLMNSYNSLSDLAPEYSHLSETIHVVDIPKVMDGSTLQILMNAEIDEALGILVKSD
;
A
#
# COMPACT_ATOMS: atom_id res chain seq x y z
N MET A 1 -33.85 3.46 -45.14
CA MET A 1 -33.12 4.57 -44.49
C MET A 1 -33.90 5.36 -43.41
N ASN A 2 -35.22 5.17 -43.22
CA ASN A 2 -36.00 5.93 -42.21
C ASN A 2 -36.24 5.24 -40.85
N ASN A 3 -35.84 3.97 -40.64
CA ASN A 3 -36.06 3.25 -39.38
C ASN A 3 -34.83 3.21 -38.42
N LEU A 4 -33.65 3.67 -38.86
CA LEU A 4 -32.44 3.76 -38.02
C LEU A 4 -32.22 5.15 -37.40
N LYS A 5 -32.95 6.19 -37.84
CA LYS A 5 -32.87 7.56 -37.28
C LYS A 5 -33.65 7.72 -35.96
N LYS A 6 -34.71 6.94 -35.74
CA LYS A 6 -35.52 6.98 -34.50
C LYS A 6 -34.75 6.58 -33.22
N PRO A 7 -33.94 5.50 -33.19
CA PRO A 7 -33.22 5.13 -31.97
C PRO A 7 -32.08 6.09 -31.60
N ILE A 8 -31.37 6.66 -32.58
CA ILE A 8 -30.28 7.62 -32.33
C ILE A 8 -30.83 8.94 -31.77
N ASN A 9 -31.95 9.44 -32.31
CA ASN A 9 -32.60 10.64 -31.79
C ASN A 9 -33.14 10.42 -30.36
N ASN A 10 -33.74 9.26 -30.05
CA ASN A 10 -34.17 8.94 -28.68
C ASN A 10 -32.99 8.88 -27.69
N ILE A 11 -31.82 8.38 -28.11
CA ILE A 11 -30.62 8.35 -27.25
C ILE A 11 -30.08 9.76 -27.02
N LEU A 12 -30.03 10.59 -28.07
CA LEU A 12 -29.58 11.98 -27.95
C LEU A 12 -30.54 12.82 -27.08
N GLU A 13 -31.85 12.63 -27.21
CA GLU A 13 -32.85 13.25 -26.34
C GLU A 13 -32.68 12.81 -24.89
N HIS A 14 -32.50 11.51 -24.62
CA HIS A 14 -32.20 11.02 -23.26
C HIS A 14 -30.90 11.60 -22.68
N LEU A 15 -29.83 11.72 -23.48
CA LEU A 15 -28.57 12.30 -23.02
C LEU A 15 -28.68 13.81 -22.76
N GLN A 16 -29.48 14.53 -23.55
CA GLN A 16 -29.75 15.96 -23.35
C GLN A 16 -30.56 16.18 -22.06
N GLU A 17 -31.62 15.42 -21.83
CA GLU A 17 -32.40 15.50 -20.58
C GLU A 17 -31.53 15.13 -19.37
N ARG A 18 -30.68 14.10 -19.50
CA ARG A 18 -29.74 13.74 -18.42
C ARG A 18 -28.71 14.83 -18.12
N THR A 19 -28.28 15.57 -19.15
CA THR A 19 -27.35 16.70 -19.00
C THR A 19 -28.03 17.86 -18.26
N LYS A 20 -29.30 18.16 -18.59
CA LYS A 20 -30.09 19.19 -17.88
C LYS A 20 -30.29 18.83 -16.42
N GLU A 21 -30.63 17.58 -16.10
CA GLU A 21 -30.78 17.10 -14.73
C GLU A 21 -29.49 17.27 -13.90
N LEU A 22 -28.34 16.89 -14.47
CA LEU A 22 -27.05 16.99 -13.79
C LEU A 22 -26.62 18.44 -13.58
N ASN A 23 -26.83 19.31 -14.58
CA ASN A 23 -26.55 20.73 -14.46
C ASN A 23 -27.44 21.39 -13.40
N CYS A 24 -28.74 21.07 -13.38
CA CYS A 24 -29.67 21.52 -12.34
C CYS A 24 -29.20 21.14 -10.93
N LEU A 25 -28.81 19.87 -10.72
CA LEU A 25 -28.29 19.43 -9.43
C LEU A 25 -26.98 20.11 -9.03
N TYR A 26 -26.11 20.40 -10.00
CA TYR A 26 -24.84 21.10 -9.79
C TYR A 26 -25.06 22.57 -9.41
N GLU A 27 -25.90 23.29 -10.15
CA GLU A 27 -26.25 24.69 -9.84
C GLU A 27 -26.88 24.80 -8.45
N ILE A 28 -27.76 23.86 -8.09
CA ILE A 28 -28.36 23.79 -6.76
C ILE A 28 -27.29 23.49 -5.70
N GLU A 29 -26.34 22.59 -5.94
CA GLU A 29 -25.22 22.33 -5.02
C GLU A 29 -24.35 23.58 -4.80
N GLU A 30 -24.01 24.30 -5.87
CA GLU A 30 -23.21 25.52 -5.80
C GLU A 30 -23.93 26.61 -5.00
N LEU A 31 -25.25 26.76 -5.19
CA LEU A 31 -26.09 27.69 -4.44
C LEU A 31 -26.21 27.32 -2.96
N LEU A 32 -26.34 26.03 -2.65
CA LEU A 32 -26.48 25.54 -1.27
C LEU A 32 -25.14 25.53 -0.49
N ASN A 33 -24.01 25.41 -1.19
CA ASN A 33 -22.67 25.44 -0.58
C ASN A 33 -22.17 26.86 -0.24
N ASN A 34 -22.76 27.90 -0.83
CA ASN A 34 -22.33 29.28 -0.63
C ASN A 34 -23.05 29.93 0.57
N THR A 35 -22.49 29.76 1.77
CA THR A 35 -23.18 30.05 3.05
C THR A 35 -23.28 31.53 3.44
N ASP A 36 -22.80 32.45 2.61
CA ASP A 36 -22.80 33.90 2.86
C ASP A 36 -23.94 34.67 2.17
N ARG A 37 -24.82 33.97 1.43
CA ARG A 37 -25.99 34.57 0.77
C ARG A 37 -27.24 34.47 1.65
N ASP A 38 -28.07 35.51 1.59
CA ASP A 38 -29.41 35.50 2.18
C ASP A 38 -30.28 34.37 1.59
N VAL A 39 -31.08 33.73 2.45
CA VAL A 39 -31.97 32.59 2.11
C VAL A 39 -32.88 32.88 0.92
N GLU A 40 -33.30 34.14 0.77
CA GLU A 40 -34.12 34.62 -0.36
C GLU A 40 -33.39 34.52 -1.71
N ASN A 41 -32.10 34.89 -1.76
CA ASN A 41 -31.31 34.81 -2.99
C ASN A 41 -31.02 33.36 -3.39
N ILE A 42 -30.85 32.47 -2.39
CA ILE A 42 -30.67 31.03 -2.62
C ILE A 42 -31.94 30.43 -3.20
N PHE A 43 -33.11 30.69 -2.61
CA PHE A 43 -34.37 30.17 -3.14
C PHE A 43 -34.73 30.71 -4.53
N ASN A 44 -34.39 31.97 -4.83
CA ASN A 44 -34.56 32.51 -6.18
C ASN A 44 -33.63 31.81 -7.19
N GLY A 45 -32.37 31.57 -6.83
CA GLY A 45 -31.45 30.80 -7.70
C GLY A 45 -31.90 29.35 -7.91
N ILE A 46 -32.45 28.69 -6.86
CA ILE A 46 -33.00 27.34 -6.98
C ILE A 46 -34.21 27.32 -7.92
N ILE A 47 -35.06 28.36 -7.89
CA ILE A 47 -36.19 28.49 -8.82
C ILE A 47 -35.70 28.52 -10.27
N GLU A 48 -34.66 29.29 -10.57
CA GLU A 48 -34.07 29.37 -11.91
C GLU A 48 -33.46 28.03 -12.35
N ALA A 49 -32.73 27.35 -11.47
CA ALA A 49 -32.14 26.05 -11.74
C ALA A 49 -33.18 24.95 -11.98
N ILE A 50 -34.31 24.96 -11.26
CA ILE A 50 -35.41 24.02 -11.49
C ILE A 50 -36.08 24.29 -12.85
N ILE A 51 -36.24 25.56 -13.25
CA ILE A 51 -36.83 25.90 -14.55
C ILE A 51 -35.95 25.37 -15.69
N SER A 52 -34.63 25.56 -15.61
CA SER A 52 -33.68 25.10 -16.63
C SER A 52 -33.53 23.57 -16.69
N GLY A 53 -33.76 22.89 -15.56
CA GLY A 53 -33.62 21.44 -15.41
C GLY A 53 -34.80 20.59 -15.89
N TRP A 54 -35.95 21.19 -16.19
CA TRP A 54 -37.15 20.47 -16.63
C TRP A 54 -37.22 20.34 -18.16
N GLN A 55 -37.99 19.36 -18.65
CA GLN A 55 -38.13 19.01 -20.07
C GLN A 55 -38.58 20.20 -20.93
N TYR A 56 -39.48 21.02 -20.39
CA TYR A 56 -40.02 22.22 -21.05
C TYR A 56 -39.77 23.50 -20.23
N PRO A 57 -38.56 24.08 -20.26
CA PRO A 57 -38.20 25.26 -19.46
C PRO A 57 -39.07 26.49 -19.75
N ASP A 58 -39.40 26.74 -21.03
CA ASP A 58 -40.12 27.95 -21.47
C ASP A 58 -41.52 28.12 -20.86
N VAL A 59 -42.13 27.00 -20.45
CA VAL A 59 -43.46 26.94 -19.84
C VAL A 59 -43.42 26.48 -18.38
N CYS A 60 -42.22 26.23 -17.83
CA CYS A 60 -42.02 25.76 -16.47
C CYS A 60 -42.10 26.92 -15.47
N GLN A 61 -42.88 26.73 -14.42
CA GLN A 61 -43.03 27.70 -13.34
C GLN A 61 -42.93 27.01 -12.00
N VAL A 62 -42.18 27.63 -11.08
CA VAL A 62 -41.82 27.04 -9.80
C VAL A 62 -42.24 27.96 -8.66
N ARG A 63 -42.73 27.34 -7.58
CA ARG A 63 -43.03 28.01 -6.32
C ARG A 63 -42.50 27.18 -5.15
N ILE A 64 -41.67 27.80 -4.32
CA ILE A 64 -41.17 27.24 -3.06
C ILE A 64 -41.87 27.96 -1.91
N ILE A 65 -42.42 27.19 -0.98
CA ILE A 65 -43.02 27.69 0.26
C ILE A 65 -42.15 27.19 1.40
N TYR A 66 -41.65 28.11 2.22
CA TYR A 66 -40.83 27.82 3.40
C TYR A 66 -41.34 28.67 4.57
N GLU A 67 -41.80 28.01 5.64
CA GLU A 67 -42.50 28.65 6.76
C GLU A 67 -43.65 29.56 6.29
N GLU A 68 -43.61 30.86 6.58
CA GLU A 68 -44.60 31.86 6.11
C GLU A 68 -44.20 32.56 4.80
N ALA A 69 -42.98 32.32 4.30
CA ALA A 69 -42.45 32.94 3.10
C ALA A 69 -42.78 32.14 1.83
N THR A 70 -43.11 32.84 0.75
CA THR A 70 -43.38 32.23 -0.56
C THR A 70 -42.46 32.84 -1.61
N PHE A 71 -41.65 32.00 -2.26
CA PHE A 71 -40.77 32.35 -3.36
C PHE A 71 -41.34 31.77 -4.66
N GLN A 72 -41.42 32.55 -5.72
CA GLN A 72 -42.04 32.10 -6.98
C GLN A 72 -41.44 32.79 -8.20
N SER A 73 -41.47 32.10 -9.34
CA SER A 73 -41.15 32.70 -10.65
C SER A 73 -42.09 33.88 -10.95
N SER A 74 -41.58 34.89 -11.66
CA SER A 74 -42.25 36.18 -11.95
C SER A 74 -43.65 36.09 -12.57
N SER A 75 -44.00 34.95 -13.19
CA SER A 75 -45.27 34.73 -13.90
C SER A 75 -46.11 33.56 -13.37
N PHE A 76 -45.92 33.12 -12.12
CA PHE A 76 -46.52 31.89 -11.58
C PHE A 76 -48.07 31.83 -11.69
N LYS A 77 -48.59 30.85 -12.42
CA LYS A 77 -50.01 30.52 -12.54
C LYS A 77 -50.25 29.06 -12.13
N LYS A 78 -51.12 28.85 -11.15
CA LYS A 78 -51.47 27.51 -10.67
C LYS A 78 -52.32 26.78 -11.71
N THR A 79 -51.73 25.83 -12.43
CA THR A 79 -52.43 25.00 -13.41
C THR A 79 -52.78 23.62 -12.84
N ARG A 80 -53.50 22.82 -13.64
CA ARG A 80 -53.78 21.41 -13.36
C ARG A 80 -52.59 20.48 -13.62
N TRP A 81 -51.57 20.94 -14.34
CA TRP A 81 -50.35 20.20 -14.67
C TRP A 81 -49.25 20.56 -13.69
N ARG A 82 -49.17 19.84 -12.56
CA ARG A 82 -48.24 20.18 -11.48
C ARG A 82 -47.67 18.94 -10.79
N GLN A 83 -46.43 19.04 -10.34
CA GLN A 83 -45.78 18.14 -9.39
C GLN A 83 -45.53 18.87 -8.06
N LYS A 84 -45.44 18.08 -6.98
CA LYS A 84 -45.17 18.59 -5.64
C LYS A 84 -44.27 17.65 -4.85
N ALA A 85 -43.37 18.24 -4.08
CA ALA A 85 -42.56 17.55 -3.07
C ALA A 85 -42.55 18.36 -1.77
N ASP A 86 -42.61 17.63 -0.65
CA ASP A 86 -42.54 18.21 0.69
C ASP A 86 -41.08 18.34 1.11
N ILE A 87 -40.71 19.49 1.67
CA ILE A 87 -39.39 19.73 2.24
C ILE A 87 -39.45 19.27 3.70
N LEU A 88 -38.69 18.23 4.02
CA LEU A 88 -38.65 17.60 5.33
C LEU A 88 -37.37 18.00 6.08
N VAL A 89 -37.52 18.36 7.35
CA VAL A 89 -36.41 18.54 8.31
C VAL A 89 -36.71 17.65 9.51
N GLN A 90 -35.83 16.69 9.81
CA GLN A 90 -36.04 15.69 10.89
C GLN A 90 -37.44 15.04 10.81
N ASP A 91 -37.82 14.57 9.62
CA ASP A 91 -39.13 13.96 9.32
C ASP A 91 -40.36 14.86 9.53
N LYS A 92 -40.18 16.17 9.77
CA LYS A 92 -41.27 17.14 9.85
C LYS A 92 -41.35 17.99 8.57
N PRO A 93 -42.53 18.18 7.97
CA PRO A 93 -42.70 19.05 6.81
C PRO A 93 -42.58 20.52 7.22
N VAL A 94 -41.54 21.19 6.73
CA VAL A 94 -41.25 22.61 7.00
C VAL A 94 -41.55 23.51 5.78
N GLY A 95 -41.73 22.92 4.61
CA GLY A 95 -41.98 23.62 3.37
C GLY A 95 -42.44 22.71 2.24
N LYS A 96 -42.72 23.27 1.07
CA LYS A 96 -43.13 22.51 -0.14
C LYS A 96 -42.63 23.17 -1.41
N ILE A 97 -42.23 22.36 -2.38
CA ILE A 97 -41.90 22.78 -3.75
C ILE A 97 -43.06 22.42 -4.66
N ASN A 98 -43.49 23.36 -5.50
CA ASN A 98 -44.48 23.15 -6.55
C ASN A 98 -43.86 23.50 -7.90
N VAL A 99 -43.92 22.58 -8.85
CA VAL A 99 -43.52 22.80 -10.25
C VAL A 99 -44.76 22.62 -11.12
N CYS A 100 -45.00 23.54 -12.05
CA CYS A 100 -46.15 23.46 -12.96
C CYS A 100 -45.83 23.95 -14.37
N TYR A 101 -46.52 23.40 -15.36
CA TYR A 101 -46.51 23.91 -16.73
C TYR A 101 -47.73 24.80 -17.00
N THR A 102 -47.52 25.91 -17.72
CA THR A 102 -48.57 26.88 -18.05
C THR A 102 -49.55 26.40 -19.11
N GLU A 103 -49.12 25.46 -19.95
CA GLU A 103 -49.87 24.94 -21.09
C GLU A 103 -49.96 23.40 -21.09
N LYS A 104 -50.81 22.82 -21.94
CA LYS A 104 -50.98 21.38 -22.05
C LYS A 104 -49.81 20.77 -22.84
N MET A 105 -48.92 20.07 -22.15
CA MET A 105 -47.81 19.33 -22.77
C MET A 105 -48.20 17.86 -23.09
N PRO A 106 -47.43 17.17 -23.95
CA PRO A 106 -47.62 15.75 -24.23
C PRO A 106 -47.64 14.90 -22.94
N PRO A 107 -48.45 13.83 -22.87
CA PRO A 107 -48.47 12.95 -21.72
C PRO A 107 -47.19 12.13 -21.60
N ALA A 108 -46.66 12.06 -20.39
CA ALA A 108 -45.54 11.26 -19.91
C ALA A 108 -46.02 10.42 -18.69
N GLU A 109 -45.10 9.96 -17.83
CA GLU A 109 -45.40 9.05 -16.72
C GLU A 109 -46.22 9.69 -15.59
N GLU A 110 -46.00 10.97 -15.27
CA GLU A 110 -46.76 11.71 -14.25
C GLU A 110 -47.46 12.93 -14.86
N GLY A 111 -48.53 12.70 -15.64
CA GLY A 111 -49.16 13.78 -16.38
C GLY A 111 -48.25 14.19 -17.55
N PRO A 112 -47.77 15.43 -17.65
CA PRO A 112 -46.77 15.81 -18.66
C PRO A 112 -45.31 15.68 -18.20
N PHE A 113 -45.04 15.15 -17.00
CA PHE A 113 -43.70 15.09 -16.42
C PHE A 113 -43.08 13.70 -16.52
N LEU A 114 -41.77 13.66 -16.72
CA LEU A 114 -40.96 12.43 -16.77
C LEU A 114 -40.76 11.83 -15.37
N LYS A 115 -40.50 10.52 -15.33
CA LYS A 115 -40.16 9.82 -14.09
C LYS A 115 -38.87 10.36 -13.45
N GLU A 116 -37.93 10.79 -14.27
CA GLU A 116 -36.66 11.36 -13.85
C GLU A 116 -36.85 12.74 -13.22
N GLU A 117 -37.73 13.58 -13.77
CA GLU A 117 -38.11 14.88 -13.18
C GLU A 117 -38.74 14.72 -11.80
N ARG A 118 -39.55 13.68 -11.60
CA ARG A 118 -40.10 13.38 -10.27
C ARG A 118 -39.00 13.06 -9.26
N ARG A 119 -38.06 12.20 -9.64
CA ARG A 119 -36.90 11.84 -8.80
C ARG A 119 -36.01 13.06 -8.53
N LEU A 120 -35.82 13.91 -9.53
CA LEU A 120 -35.08 15.16 -9.40
C LEU A 120 -35.76 16.08 -8.37
N LEU A 121 -37.07 16.27 -8.46
CA LEU A 121 -37.84 17.08 -7.51
C LEU A 121 -37.73 16.59 -6.07
N ASP A 122 -37.86 15.27 -5.85
CA ASP A 122 -37.74 14.66 -4.52
C ASP A 122 -36.30 14.81 -3.98
N THR A 123 -35.29 14.69 -4.85
CA THR A 123 -33.87 14.90 -4.50
C THR A 123 -33.61 16.35 -4.11
N ILE A 124 -34.15 17.31 -4.85
CA ILE A 124 -34.02 18.75 -4.55
C ILE A 124 -34.68 19.09 -3.22
N ALA A 125 -35.89 18.58 -2.96
CA ALA A 125 -36.58 18.77 -1.68
C ALA A 125 -35.76 18.24 -0.49
N THR A 126 -35.11 17.09 -0.66
CA THR A 126 -34.21 16.49 0.35
C THR A 126 -32.98 17.38 0.59
N ARG A 127 -32.34 17.88 -0.48
CA ARG A 127 -31.16 18.77 -0.37
C ARG A 127 -31.48 20.08 0.32
N ILE A 128 -32.62 20.69 0.00
CA ILE A 128 -33.10 21.90 0.67
C ILE A 128 -33.38 21.63 2.15
N GLY A 129 -33.99 20.48 2.50
CA GLY A 129 -34.19 20.06 3.88
C GLY A 129 -32.86 19.94 4.66
N ASN A 130 -31.84 19.34 4.04
CA ASN A 130 -30.50 19.23 4.63
C ASN A 130 -29.84 20.61 4.83
N PHE A 131 -29.97 21.53 3.86
CA PHE A 131 -29.45 22.89 3.97
C PHE A 131 -30.14 23.69 5.08
N ILE A 132 -31.46 23.61 5.20
CA ILE A 132 -32.21 24.26 6.28
C ILE A 132 -31.76 23.70 7.64
N THR A 133 -31.56 22.39 7.73
CA THR A 133 -31.02 21.75 8.94
C THR A 133 -29.64 22.32 9.29
N TYR A 134 -28.76 22.48 8.30
CA TYR A 134 -27.44 23.09 8.48
C TYR A 134 -27.52 24.55 8.94
N GLN A 135 -28.37 25.38 8.34
CA GLN A 135 -28.63 26.77 8.75
C GLN A 135 -29.16 26.86 10.18
N GLN A 136 -30.13 26.01 10.55
CA GLN A 136 -30.69 25.95 11.90
C GLN A 136 -29.63 25.53 12.93
N LEU A 137 -28.75 24.59 12.59
CA LEU A 137 -27.62 24.19 13.43
C LEU A 137 -26.60 25.31 13.57
N LYS A 138 -26.23 26.02 12.49
CA LYS A 138 -25.31 27.17 12.51
C LYS A 138 -25.85 28.34 13.34
N HIS A 139 -27.13 28.68 13.18
CA HIS A 139 -27.79 29.71 14.01
C HIS A 139 -27.93 29.30 15.47
N SER A 140 -28.25 28.02 15.73
CA SER A 140 -28.27 27.48 17.10
C SER A 140 -26.87 27.52 17.70
N HIS A 141 -25.81 27.26 16.92
CA HIS A 141 -24.42 27.35 17.35
C HIS A 141 -24.02 28.78 17.71
N GLN A 142 -24.28 29.76 16.83
CA GLN A 142 -23.96 31.16 17.11
C GLN A 142 -24.73 31.69 18.33
N LYS A 143 -26.02 31.36 18.46
CA LYS A 143 -26.82 31.67 19.66
C LYS A 143 -26.28 30.97 20.90
N TRP A 144 -25.82 29.73 20.78
CA TRP A 144 -25.27 28.96 21.88
C TRP A 144 -23.90 29.47 22.30
N GLU A 145 -22.97 29.78 21.39
CA GLU A 145 -21.68 30.39 21.69
C GLU A 145 -21.81 31.78 22.30
N THR A 146 -22.67 32.64 21.75
CA THR A 146 -22.95 33.95 22.37
C THR A 146 -23.64 33.81 23.73
N SER A 147 -24.50 32.81 23.92
CA SER A 147 -25.10 32.52 25.24
C SER A 147 -24.06 31.97 26.21
N THR A 148 -23.17 31.09 25.77
CA THR A 148 -22.13 30.44 26.59
C THR A 148 -21.03 31.42 26.98
N GLN A 149 -20.69 32.37 26.09
CA GLN A 149 -19.79 33.49 26.39
C GLN A 149 -20.44 34.52 27.33
N LYS A 150 -21.74 34.83 27.17
CA LYS A 150 -22.48 35.71 28.10
C LYS A 150 -22.71 35.09 29.49
N LEU A 151 -22.83 33.77 29.57
CA LEU A 151 -22.97 33.00 30.81
C LEU A 151 -21.63 32.84 31.58
N SER A 152 -20.53 33.47 31.15
CA SER A 152 -19.21 33.31 31.78
C SER A 152 -19.00 34.16 33.04
N GLN A 153 -19.92 35.05 33.42
CA GLN A 153 -19.83 35.84 34.65
C GLN A 153 -21.17 35.82 35.38
N GLN A 154 -21.16 35.25 36.60
CA GLN A 154 -22.24 35.24 37.59
C GLN A 154 -23.44 34.33 37.28
N ASP A 155 -23.41 33.07 37.77
CA ASP A 155 -24.62 32.36 38.25
C ASP A 155 -24.22 31.06 38.96
N LYS A 156 -24.77 30.81 40.16
CA LYS A 156 -24.78 29.50 40.83
C LYS A 156 -25.79 28.60 40.11
N ASP A 157 -25.55 27.29 40.05
CA ASP A 157 -26.44 26.27 39.42
C ASP A 157 -26.41 26.10 37.87
N LYS A 158 -25.34 26.49 37.17
CA LYS A 158 -25.23 26.35 35.70
C LYS A 158 -25.50 24.93 35.15
N TRP A 159 -25.02 23.90 35.84
CA TRP A 159 -25.21 22.52 35.39
C TRP A 159 -26.67 22.06 35.50
N LYS A 160 -27.44 22.59 36.46
CA LYS A 160 -28.87 22.29 36.60
C LYS A 160 -29.66 22.86 35.42
N THR A 161 -29.38 24.10 35.03
CA THR A 161 -30.00 24.73 33.85
C THR A 161 -29.74 23.93 32.57
N ILE A 162 -28.51 23.43 32.39
CA ILE A 162 -28.16 22.57 31.23
C ILE A 162 -28.99 21.28 31.25
N LEU A 163 -29.13 20.63 32.40
CA LEU A 163 -29.90 19.40 32.54
C LEU A 163 -31.41 19.62 32.35
N GLU A 164 -31.95 20.74 32.85
CA GLU A 164 -33.36 21.11 32.65
C GLU A 164 -33.66 21.32 31.16
N ILE A 165 -32.79 22.04 30.45
CA ILE A 165 -32.90 22.20 29.00
C ILE A 165 -32.86 20.84 28.32
N LEU A 166 -31.85 20.01 28.61
CA LEU A 166 -31.70 18.68 28.01
C LEU A 166 -32.88 17.76 28.29
N SER A 167 -33.43 17.78 29.50
CA SER A 167 -34.58 16.94 29.87
C SER A 167 -35.84 17.28 29.05
N ASN A 168 -35.93 18.53 28.56
CA ASN A 168 -37.03 19.03 27.76
C ASN A 168 -36.77 18.97 26.25
N THR A 169 -35.52 19.15 25.80
CA THR A 169 -35.16 19.22 24.37
C THR A 169 -34.66 17.89 23.81
N ASP A 170 -33.88 17.12 24.56
CA ASP A 170 -33.28 15.86 24.11
C ASP A 170 -33.22 14.83 25.26
N LYS A 171 -34.34 14.12 25.45
CA LYS A 171 -34.48 13.09 26.49
C LYS A 171 -33.48 11.95 26.35
N ASN A 172 -33.06 11.62 25.12
CA ASN A 172 -32.12 10.52 24.89
C ASN A 172 -30.71 10.91 25.34
N LEU A 173 -30.27 12.12 24.99
CA LEU A 173 -29.00 12.67 25.46
C LEU A 173 -28.99 12.80 26.98
N TYR A 174 -30.07 13.30 27.58
CA TYR A 174 -30.22 13.38 29.04
C TYR A 174 -30.05 12.02 29.73
N GLN A 175 -30.70 10.97 29.21
CA GLN A 175 -30.55 9.60 29.72
C GLN A 175 -29.13 9.06 29.59
N LYS A 176 -28.47 9.27 28.44
CA LYS A 176 -27.07 8.87 28.23
C LYS A 176 -26.14 9.54 29.22
N ILE A 177 -26.27 10.86 29.42
CA ILE A 177 -25.45 11.65 30.35
C ILE A 177 -25.69 11.18 31.79
N SER A 178 -26.94 10.95 32.19
CA SER A 178 -27.26 10.41 33.51
C SER A 178 -26.59 9.05 33.75
N ARG A 179 -26.68 8.12 32.80
CA ARG A 179 -26.02 6.81 32.93
C ARG A 179 -24.50 6.94 33.03
N LYS A 180 -23.89 7.81 32.22
CA LYS A 180 -22.45 8.08 32.30
C LYS A 180 -22.06 8.70 33.65
N MET A 181 -22.87 9.61 34.19
CA MET A 181 -22.69 10.19 35.52
C MET A 181 -22.72 9.12 36.60
N LEU A 182 -23.71 8.22 36.57
CA LEU A 182 -23.79 7.16 37.58
C LEU A 182 -22.55 6.25 37.55
N ASN A 183 -22.12 5.84 36.35
CA ASN A 183 -20.92 5.03 36.19
C ASN A 183 -19.68 5.76 36.69
N TYR A 184 -19.56 7.05 36.39
CA TYR A 184 -18.46 7.89 36.88
C TYR A 184 -18.44 7.95 38.41
N LEU A 185 -19.58 8.15 39.05
CA LEU A 185 -19.68 8.15 40.52
C LEU A 185 -19.32 6.78 41.11
N CYS A 186 -19.72 5.68 40.48
CA CYS A 186 -19.37 4.33 40.89
C CYS A 186 -17.86 4.07 40.77
N TRP A 187 -17.22 4.48 39.66
CA TRP A 187 -15.77 4.33 39.47
C TRP A 187 -14.96 5.16 40.46
N ASN A 188 -15.51 6.27 40.96
CA ASN A 188 -14.93 7.05 42.05
C ASN A 188 -15.24 6.49 43.46
N GLY A 189 -15.85 5.30 43.56
CA GLY A 189 -16.07 4.60 44.82
C GLY A 189 -17.22 5.15 45.67
N ILE A 190 -18.16 5.90 45.09
CA ILE A 190 -19.29 6.49 45.83
C ILE A 190 -20.33 5.39 46.11
N LYS A 191 -20.37 4.91 47.35
CA LYS A 191 -21.27 3.82 47.79
C LYS A 191 -22.76 4.08 47.55
N GLU A 192 -23.19 5.35 47.61
CA GLU A 192 -24.58 5.73 47.31
C GLU A 192 -24.93 5.49 45.84
N ALA A 193 -23.99 5.78 44.93
CA ALA A 193 -24.13 5.53 43.51
C ALA A 193 -24.13 4.02 43.20
N GLU A 194 -23.28 3.22 43.86
CA GLU A 194 -23.28 1.76 43.71
C GLU A 194 -24.60 1.14 44.16
N ARG A 195 -25.18 1.63 45.27
CA ARG A 195 -26.52 1.20 45.72
C ARG A 195 -27.58 1.57 44.71
N LEU A 196 -27.51 2.77 44.14
CA LEU A 196 -28.43 3.20 43.08
C LEU A 196 -28.27 2.33 41.83
N LEU A 197 -27.05 1.99 41.42
CA LEU A 197 -26.78 1.08 40.31
C LEU A 197 -27.34 -0.33 40.59
N LYS A 198 -27.20 -0.86 41.81
CA LYS A 198 -27.75 -2.17 42.22
C LYS A 198 -29.26 -2.20 42.38
N GLN A 199 -29.90 -1.07 42.67
CA GLN A 199 -31.36 -0.97 42.71
C GLN A 199 -31.99 -0.95 41.32
N PHE A 200 -31.23 -0.54 40.30
CA PHE A 200 -31.72 -0.33 38.94
C PHE A 200 -31.07 -1.24 37.88
N GLY A 201 -29.99 -1.93 38.20
CA GLY A 201 -29.40 -3.02 37.42
C GLY A 201 -29.44 -4.30 38.25
N LEU A 202 -29.66 -5.44 37.57
CA LEU A 202 -29.64 -6.84 38.05
C LEU A 202 -29.62 -6.99 39.57
N SER A 203 -30.64 -7.63 40.14
CA SER A 203 -30.68 -8.07 41.55
C SER A 203 -29.43 -8.90 41.93
N TYR A 204 -28.32 -8.24 42.18
CA TYR A 204 -27.03 -8.83 42.52
C TYR A 204 -27.05 -9.05 44.03
N LYS A 205 -27.55 -10.21 44.46
CA LYS A 205 -27.43 -10.66 45.84
C LYS A 205 -25.96 -11.00 46.10
N PRO A 206 -25.27 -10.32 47.02
CA PRO A 206 -23.85 -10.57 47.28
C PRO A 206 -23.56 -11.90 48.03
N ASP A 207 -24.60 -12.61 48.49
CA ASP A 207 -24.45 -13.72 49.45
C ASP A 207 -24.35 -15.12 48.81
N ASP A 208 -24.39 -15.26 47.48
CA ASP A 208 -24.17 -16.55 46.82
C ASP A 208 -22.68 -16.70 46.43
N GLU A 209 -21.90 -17.31 47.32
CA GLU A 209 -20.46 -17.66 47.20
C GLU A 209 -20.11 -18.64 46.04
N LYS A 210 -20.94 -18.77 45.00
CA LYS A 210 -20.61 -19.56 43.80
C LYS A 210 -20.94 -18.77 42.53
N LEU A 211 -19.96 -17.99 42.08
CA LEU A 211 -19.92 -17.36 40.76
C LEU A 211 -19.93 -18.43 39.65
N SER A 212 -21.10 -18.88 39.21
CA SER A 212 -21.28 -19.27 37.82
C SER A 212 -21.66 -18.00 37.05
N ILE A 213 -20.65 -17.28 36.56
CA ILE A 213 -20.85 -16.05 35.77
C ILE A 213 -21.61 -16.33 34.46
N ASP A 214 -21.81 -17.58 34.04
CA ASP A 214 -22.44 -17.84 32.76
C ASP A 214 -23.24 -19.15 32.77
N PRO A 215 -24.49 -19.17 33.27
CA PRO A 215 -25.40 -20.15 32.73
C PRO A 215 -25.61 -19.73 31.27
N ASN A 216 -25.25 -20.59 30.32
CA ASN A 216 -25.49 -20.44 28.88
C ASN A 216 -27.02 -20.35 28.58
N LYS A 217 -27.66 -19.31 29.09
CA LYS A 217 -29.08 -18.99 29.07
C LYS A 217 -29.21 -17.46 29.09
N PRO A 218 -30.14 -16.89 28.32
CA PRO A 218 -30.35 -15.45 28.31
C PRO A 218 -30.84 -14.97 29.69
N LEU A 219 -30.30 -13.84 30.15
CA LEU A 219 -30.84 -13.15 31.32
C LEU A 219 -32.25 -12.63 31.01
N GLN A 220 -33.17 -12.72 31.98
CA GLN A 220 -34.53 -12.20 31.81
C GLN A 220 -34.50 -10.66 31.75
N LYS A 221 -35.29 -10.09 30.84
CA LYS A 221 -35.45 -8.63 30.70
C LYS A 221 -36.23 -8.09 31.91
N GLU A 222 -35.55 -7.34 32.77
CA GLU A 222 -36.20 -6.57 33.83
C GLU A 222 -36.73 -5.23 33.27
N ILE A 223 -37.94 -4.84 33.65
CA ILE A 223 -38.54 -3.55 33.25
C ILE A 223 -37.95 -2.46 34.15
N LEU A 224 -37.12 -1.58 33.59
CA LEU A 224 -36.54 -0.44 34.32
C LEU A 224 -37.64 0.53 34.78
N PRO A 225 -37.82 0.78 36.10
CA PRO A 225 -38.78 1.77 36.59
C PRO A 225 -38.33 3.20 36.26
N ASN A 226 -39.32 4.10 36.17
CA ASN A 226 -39.27 5.51 35.72
C ASN A 226 -37.87 6.16 35.68
N PHE A 227 -37.25 6.18 34.49
CA PHE A 227 -35.91 6.71 34.22
C PHE A 227 -35.69 8.16 34.68
N LEU A 228 -36.73 9.00 34.72
CA LEU A 228 -36.60 10.38 35.20
C LEU A 228 -36.18 10.43 36.68
N LYS A 229 -36.79 9.60 37.53
CA LYS A 229 -36.45 9.52 38.96
C LYS A 229 -35.03 9.00 39.16
N PHE A 230 -34.61 8.08 38.30
CA PHE A 230 -33.24 7.54 38.31
C PHE A 230 -32.20 8.61 37.95
N SER A 231 -32.49 9.41 36.92
CA SER A 231 -31.61 10.50 36.52
C SER A 231 -31.51 11.59 37.58
N GLU A 232 -32.62 12.00 38.17
CA GLU A 232 -32.64 12.98 39.27
C GLU A 232 -31.84 12.49 40.50
N ALA A 233 -32.05 11.23 40.90
CA ALA A 233 -31.29 10.64 42.01
C ALA A 233 -29.79 10.62 41.72
N THR A 234 -29.39 10.29 40.49
CA THR A 234 -27.99 10.28 40.06
C THR A 234 -27.33 11.65 40.23
N PHE A 235 -27.97 12.71 39.73
CA PHE A 235 -27.41 14.06 39.82
C PHE A 235 -27.52 14.66 41.22
N SER A 236 -28.47 14.21 42.05
CA SER A 236 -28.51 14.55 43.49
C SER A 236 -27.30 13.98 44.23
N ILE A 237 -26.90 12.74 43.91
CA ILE A 237 -25.67 12.13 44.45
C ILE A 237 -24.44 12.88 43.91
N ALA A 238 -24.40 13.21 42.61
CA ALA A 238 -23.30 13.98 42.04
C ALA A 238 -23.10 15.32 42.76
N ALA A 239 -24.17 16.08 42.99
CA ALA A 239 -24.13 17.37 43.67
C ALA A 239 -23.66 17.31 45.14
N LYS A 240 -23.73 16.14 45.78
CA LYS A 240 -23.25 15.94 47.16
C LYS A 240 -21.76 15.63 47.24
N HIS A 241 -21.21 14.96 46.22
CA HIS A 241 -19.86 14.37 46.27
C HIS A 241 -18.88 15.00 45.27
N LEU A 242 -19.36 15.73 44.27
CA LEU A 242 -18.54 16.42 43.27
C LEU A 242 -18.74 17.94 43.34
N THR A 243 -17.72 18.68 42.93
CA THR A 243 -17.82 20.14 42.74
C THR A 243 -18.67 20.48 41.51
N GLU A 244 -19.26 21.67 41.49
CA GLU A 244 -20.03 22.14 40.32
C GLU A 244 -19.21 22.12 39.04
N GLN A 245 -17.91 22.44 39.14
CA GLN A 245 -17.01 22.49 38.00
C GLN A 245 -16.75 21.10 37.42
N GLU A 246 -16.55 20.08 38.28
CA GLU A 246 -16.38 18.69 37.84
C GLU A 246 -17.63 18.14 37.15
N ILE A 247 -18.82 18.41 37.71
CA ILE A 247 -20.11 18.01 37.11
C ILE A 247 -20.27 18.65 35.72
N LEU A 248 -19.99 19.95 35.62
CA LEU A 248 -20.14 20.71 34.39
C LEU A 248 -19.14 20.22 33.33
N THR A 249 -17.89 19.95 33.69
CA THR A 249 -16.88 19.37 32.79
C THR A 249 -17.31 17.98 32.29
N CYS A 250 -17.84 17.11 33.16
CA CYS A 250 -18.33 15.79 32.76
C CYS A 250 -19.49 15.90 31.76
N ILE A 251 -20.50 16.72 32.07
CA ILE A 251 -21.67 16.94 31.19
C ILE A 251 -21.21 17.50 29.84
N GLN A 252 -20.35 18.52 29.84
CA GLN A 252 -19.82 19.10 28.61
C GLN A 252 -19.07 18.07 27.76
N ASN A 253 -18.20 17.24 28.37
CA ASN A 253 -17.46 16.20 27.66
C ASN A 253 -18.40 15.12 27.08
N TRP A 254 -19.46 14.74 27.78
CA TRP A 254 -20.39 13.73 27.26
C TRP A 254 -21.36 14.25 26.21
N ILE A 255 -21.75 15.53 26.27
CA ILE A 255 -22.47 16.19 25.17
C ILE A 255 -21.58 16.24 23.93
N LYS A 256 -20.28 16.57 24.08
CA LYS A 256 -19.32 16.54 22.97
C LYS A 256 -19.16 15.13 22.38
N ASP A 257 -19.01 14.11 23.22
CA ASP A 257 -19.00 12.70 22.77
C ASP A 257 -20.25 12.36 21.96
N ASP A 258 -21.44 12.80 22.42
CA ASP A 258 -22.69 12.52 21.71
C ASP A 258 -22.78 13.25 20.37
N LYS A 259 -22.21 14.45 20.24
CA LYS A 259 -22.08 15.12 18.92
C LYS A 259 -21.22 14.31 17.94
N SER A 260 -20.21 13.59 18.43
CA SER A 260 -19.42 12.66 17.60
C SER A 260 -20.12 11.33 17.31
N SER A 261 -21.26 11.05 17.95
CA SER A 261 -21.98 9.78 17.80
C SER A 261 -22.54 9.58 16.39
N VAL A 262 -22.82 10.66 15.65
CA VAL A 262 -23.21 10.58 14.23
C VAL A 262 -22.07 9.98 13.41
N LEU A 263 -20.85 10.49 13.57
CA LEU A 263 -19.66 9.95 12.90
C LEU A 263 -19.40 8.50 13.31
N VAL A 264 -19.51 8.17 14.60
CA VAL A 264 -19.36 6.78 15.08
C VAL A 264 -20.42 5.87 14.45
N THR A 265 -21.69 6.29 14.42
CA THR A 265 -22.78 5.49 13.85
C THR A 265 -22.57 5.24 12.35
N VAL A 266 -22.14 6.27 11.63
CA VAL A 266 -21.80 6.20 10.20
C VAL A 266 -20.61 5.27 9.95
N LEU A 267 -19.59 5.29 10.81
CA LEU A 267 -18.41 4.44 10.65
C LEU A 267 -18.63 2.96 11.03
N GLU A 268 -19.50 2.70 12.01
CA GLU A 268 -19.84 1.33 12.45
C GLU A 268 -20.87 0.66 11.54
N SER A 269 -21.55 1.42 10.70
CA SER A 269 -22.55 0.90 9.76
C SER A 269 -21.86 0.38 8.49
N PHE A 270 -22.02 -0.92 8.20
CA PHE A 270 -21.42 -1.56 7.01
C PHE A 270 -21.97 -1.02 5.69
N ASP A 271 -23.18 -0.45 5.74
CA ASP A 271 -23.96 -0.03 4.57
C ASP A 271 -23.63 1.40 4.11
N THR A 272 -22.77 2.08 4.87
CA THR A 272 -22.43 3.48 4.67
C THR A 272 -21.37 3.66 3.60
N SER A 273 -21.61 4.51 2.60
CA SER A 273 -20.64 4.76 1.53
C SER A 273 -19.50 5.68 1.96
N ILE A 274 -18.39 5.68 1.20
CA ILE A 274 -17.29 6.63 1.41
C ILE A 274 -17.76 8.09 1.32
N GLY A 275 -18.75 8.38 0.47
CA GLY A 275 -19.33 9.72 0.37
C GLY A 275 -20.03 10.15 1.66
N GLU A 276 -20.84 9.26 2.25
CA GLU A 276 -21.51 9.54 3.54
C GLU A 276 -20.51 9.68 4.69
N ILE A 277 -19.42 8.90 4.67
CA ILE A 277 -18.32 9.03 5.64
C ILE A 277 -17.58 10.36 5.45
N SER A 278 -17.37 10.78 4.20
CA SER A 278 -16.76 12.06 3.88
C SER A 278 -17.59 13.22 4.41
N ASP A 279 -18.90 13.22 4.13
CA ASP A 279 -19.84 14.22 4.63
C ASP A 279 -19.87 14.24 6.17
N ALA A 280 -19.86 13.08 6.82
CA ALA A 280 -19.85 12.98 8.28
C ALA A 280 -18.55 13.51 8.89
N LEU A 281 -17.39 13.23 8.27
CA LEU A 281 -16.10 13.74 8.70
C LEU A 281 -16.00 15.25 8.48
N GLU A 282 -16.45 15.75 7.34
CA GLU A 282 -16.47 17.19 7.06
C GLU A 282 -17.35 17.94 8.06
N ARG A 283 -18.56 17.43 8.33
CA ARG A 283 -19.42 17.98 9.39
C ARG A 283 -18.73 17.94 10.75
N PHE A 284 -18.04 16.84 11.08
CA PHE A 284 -17.30 16.73 12.34
C PHE A 284 -16.21 17.80 12.46
N TYR A 285 -15.49 18.11 11.37
CA TYR A 285 -14.47 19.16 11.32
C TYR A 285 -15.04 20.58 11.38
N LEU A 286 -16.06 20.88 10.57
CA LEU A 286 -16.70 22.20 10.53
C LEU A 286 -17.42 22.55 11.83
N THR A 287 -17.92 21.54 12.55
CA THR A 287 -18.62 21.74 13.84
C THR A 287 -17.63 21.85 15.02
N ASN A 288 -16.35 21.51 14.85
CA ASN A 288 -15.33 21.58 15.90
C ASN A 288 -14.03 22.28 15.41
N PRO A 289 -14.08 23.55 14.98
CA PRO A 289 -12.91 24.26 14.43
C PRO A 289 -11.82 24.55 15.48
N GLU A 290 -12.14 24.60 16.77
CA GLU A 290 -11.20 24.92 17.87
C GLU A 290 -10.60 23.71 18.60
N GLY A 291 -10.45 22.55 17.94
CA GLY A 291 -9.62 21.45 18.48
C GLY A 291 -10.05 20.94 19.86
N LEU A 292 -11.36 20.78 20.10
CA LEU A 292 -11.88 20.21 21.35
C LEU A 292 -11.45 18.74 21.49
N GLU A 293 -10.73 18.42 22.56
CA GLU A 293 -10.29 17.05 22.88
C GLU A 293 -11.49 16.11 23.09
N LEU A 294 -11.62 15.09 22.24
CA LEU A 294 -12.56 13.99 22.43
C LEU A 294 -12.12 13.11 23.62
N ASN A 295 -13.05 12.36 24.19
CA ASN A 295 -12.67 11.30 25.13
C ASN A 295 -11.70 10.31 24.43
N PRO A 296 -10.55 9.95 25.05
CA PRO A 296 -9.57 9.04 24.45
C PRO A 296 -10.15 7.72 23.95
N ALA A 297 -11.18 7.18 24.62
CA ALA A 297 -11.84 5.95 24.19
C ALA A 297 -12.63 6.15 22.88
N THR A 298 -13.40 7.23 22.78
CA THR A 298 -14.17 7.60 21.58
C THR A 298 -13.24 7.90 20.42
N GLU A 299 -12.18 8.68 20.66
CA GLU A 299 -11.20 9.04 19.64
C GLU A 299 -10.49 7.80 19.09
N LYS A 300 -10.08 6.88 19.99
CA LYS A 300 -9.47 5.60 19.59
C LYS A 300 -10.43 4.72 18.80
N GLY A 301 -11.71 4.69 19.19
CA GLY A 301 -12.76 4.00 18.43
C GLY A 301 -12.86 4.52 16.99
N ILE A 302 -13.04 5.83 16.84
CA ILE A 302 -13.12 6.49 15.52
C ILE A 302 -11.87 6.21 14.68
N LYS A 303 -10.66 6.32 15.24
CA LYS A 303 -9.41 6.01 14.55
C LYS A 303 -9.40 4.58 14.02
N VAL A 304 -9.79 3.61 14.85
CA VAL A 304 -9.82 2.20 14.47
C VAL A 304 -10.83 1.97 13.34
N SER A 305 -12.05 2.51 13.45
CA SER A 305 -13.08 2.34 12.42
C SER A 305 -12.68 2.99 11.09
N LEU A 306 -12.00 4.15 11.12
CA LEU A 306 -11.43 4.79 9.92
C LEU A 306 -10.31 3.95 9.29
N ILE A 307 -9.36 3.44 10.08
CA ILE A 307 -8.30 2.56 9.57
C ILE A 307 -8.91 1.31 8.92
N HIS A 308 -9.90 0.71 9.58
CA HIS A 308 -10.61 -0.46 9.10
C HIS A 308 -11.33 -0.19 7.77
N ARG A 309 -12.02 0.95 7.66
CA ARG A 309 -12.81 1.31 6.49
C ARG A 309 -11.96 1.62 5.25
N PHE A 310 -10.85 2.34 5.41
CA PHE A 310 -10.07 2.83 4.28
C PHE A 310 -8.88 1.93 3.90
N PHE A 311 -8.32 1.17 4.85
CA PHE A 311 -7.07 0.45 4.61
C PHE A 311 -7.21 -1.07 4.76
N THR A 312 -7.37 -1.58 5.98
CA THR A 312 -7.23 -3.02 6.25
C THR A 312 -7.92 -3.44 7.54
N GLU A 313 -8.34 -4.70 7.58
CA GLU A 313 -8.94 -5.36 8.76
C GLU A 313 -7.89 -6.12 9.58
N GLN A 314 -6.62 -6.09 9.15
CA GLN A 314 -5.55 -6.80 9.83
C GLN A 314 -5.26 -6.18 11.19
N LEU A 315 -5.51 -6.96 12.26
CA LEU A 315 -5.32 -6.54 13.65
C LEU A 315 -3.91 -6.04 13.93
N GLN A 316 -2.88 -6.67 13.35
CA GLN A 316 -1.48 -6.27 13.51
C GLN A 316 -1.25 -4.83 13.01
N PHE A 317 -1.72 -4.52 11.79
CA PHE A 317 -1.63 -3.18 11.22
C PHE A 317 -2.43 -2.16 12.04
N ILE A 318 -3.69 -2.47 12.37
CA ILE A 318 -4.58 -1.59 13.15
C ILE A 318 -3.97 -1.27 14.52
N ASN A 319 -3.37 -2.26 15.18
CA ASN A 319 -2.75 -2.09 16.50
C ASN A 319 -1.58 -1.11 16.50
N ILE A 320 -0.84 -1.03 15.39
CA ILE A 320 0.24 -0.07 15.20
C ILE A 320 -0.37 1.28 14.80
N ALA A 321 -1.15 1.32 13.73
CA ALA A 321 -1.66 2.54 13.11
C ALA A 321 -2.46 3.44 14.07
N LYS A 322 -3.29 2.86 14.94
CA LYS A 322 -4.11 3.63 15.91
C LYS A 322 -3.29 4.52 16.87
N ASN A 323 -1.99 4.26 17.04
CA ASN A 323 -1.12 5.04 17.91
C ASN A 323 -0.43 6.22 17.19
N TYR A 324 -0.42 6.23 15.85
CA TYR A 324 0.28 7.25 15.05
C TYR A 324 -0.67 8.11 14.23
N VAL A 325 -1.83 7.58 13.84
CA VAL A 325 -2.78 8.26 12.97
C VAL A 325 -3.73 9.15 13.79
N GLU A 326 -4.05 10.33 13.25
CA GLU A 326 -5.07 11.24 13.76
C GLU A 326 -6.28 11.31 12.83
N ILE A 327 -7.44 11.71 13.35
CA ILE A 327 -8.68 11.85 12.55
C ILE A 327 -8.46 12.83 11.37
N LYS A 328 -7.60 13.84 11.57
CA LYS A 328 -7.33 14.89 10.56
C LYS A 328 -6.57 14.36 9.36
N ASP A 329 -5.81 13.29 9.55
CA ASP A 329 -5.05 12.68 8.47
C ASP A 329 -6.01 12.03 7.46
N PHE A 330 -7.17 11.52 7.91
CA PHE A 330 -8.22 10.99 7.03
C PHE A 330 -9.00 12.08 6.29
N TYR A 331 -9.23 13.23 6.92
CA TYR A 331 -9.82 14.39 6.23
C TYR A 331 -8.96 14.83 5.05
N ASN A 332 -7.65 14.94 5.25
CA ASN A 332 -6.71 15.25 4.17
C ASN A 332 -6.63 14.14 3.11
N LEU A 333 -6.75 12.88 3.52
CA LEU A 333 -6.75 11.73 2.62
C LEU A 333 -7.95 11.76 1.67
N LEU A 334 -9.16 12.01 2.20
CA LEU A 334 -10.43 12.01 1.45
C LEU A 334 -10.45 13.00 0.29
N GLN A 335 -9.76 14.14 0.42
CA GLN A 335 -9.64 15.15 -0.63
C GLN A 335 -8.95 14.63 -1.90
N ARG A 336 -8.25 13.50 -1.82
CA ARG A 336 -7.50 12.88 -2.93
C ARG A 336 -7.94 11.45 -3.22
N ILE A 337 -9.14 11.06 -2.80
CA ILE A 337 -9.71 9.75 -3.14
C ILE A 337 -10.68 9.91 -4.31
N VAL A 338 -10.51 9.05 -5.31
CA VAL A 338 -11.42 8.84 -6.43
C VAL A 338 -12.35 7.68 -6.05
N TYR A 339 -13.63 7.99 -5.92
CA TYR A 339 -14.68 7.05 -5.54
C TYR A 339 -16.01 7.42 -6.21
N THR A 340 -16.93 6.45 -6.32
CA THR A 340 -18.31 6.70 -6.76
C THR A 340 -19.22 6.91 -5.55
N GLN A 341 -20.41 7.51 -5.73
CA GLN A 341 -21.40 7.72 -4.63
C GLN A 341 -21.70 6.49 -3.76
N LYS A 342 -21.72 5.29 -4.35
CA LYS A 342 -21.92 4.01 -3.64
C LYS A 342 -20.62 3.21 -3.54
N SER A 343 -19.54 3.83 -3.07
CA SER A 343 -18.25 3.15 -2.88
C SER A 343 -18.06 2.64 -1.47
N TYR A 344 -17.58 1.40 -1.38
CA TYR A 344 -17.28 0.67 -0.15
C TYR A 344 -15.86 0.11 -0.13
N GLY A 345 -15.09 0.37 -1.20
CA GLY A 345 -13.76 -0.17 -1.41
C GLY A 345 -12.71 0.45 -0.50
N LYS A 346 -11.57 -0.22 -0.40
CA LYS A 346 -10.39 0.23 0.37
C LYS A 346 -9.33 0.77 -0.59
N LEU A 347 -8.24 1.31 -0.05
CA LEU A 347 -7.14 1.88 -0.83
C LEU A 347 -6.02 0.85 -1.12
N GLY A 348 -6.03 -0.30 -0.44
CA GLY A 348 -5.06 -1.39 -0.61
C GLY A 348 -3.74 -1.25 0.15
N GLY A 349 -2.90 -2.27 0.02
CA GLY A 349 -1.70 -2.50 0.84
C GLY A 349 -0.62 -1.43 0.68
N LYS A 350 -0.25 -1.08 -0.56
CA LYS A 350 0.79 -0.06 -0.82
C LYS A 350 0.39 1.30 -0.26
N SER A 351 -0.88 1.66 -0.45
CA SER A 351 -1.45 2.89 0.10
C SER A 351 -1.40 2.90 1.62
N ALA A 352 -1.80 1.79 2.25
CA ALA A 352 -1.80 1.64 3.71
C ALA A 352 -0.38 1.73 4.30
N GLY A 353 0.59 1.04 3.70
CA GLY A 353 1.98 1.03 4.12
C GLY A 353 2.64 2.41 4.03
N LEU A 354 2.45 3.09 2.90
CA LEU A 354 2.94 4.46 2.69
C LEU A 354 2.31 5.45 3.67
N PHE A 355 0.98 5.39 3.85
CA PHE A 355 0.25 6.28 4.75
C PHE A 355 0.73 6.10 6.20
N LEU A 356 0.85 4.85 6.67
CA LEU A 356 1.31 4.57 8.03
C LEU A 356 2.75 5.04 8.25
N ALA A 357 3.65 4.74 7.31
CA ALA A 357 5.04 5.21 7.38
C ALA A 357 5.13 6.74 7.46
N ALA A 358 4.30 7.45 6.68
CA ALA A 358 4.23 8.90 6.72
C ALA A 358 3.83 9.44 8.10
N GLN A 359 2.81 8.84 8.73
CA GLN A 359 2.40 9.28 10.08
C GLN A 359 3.42 8.96 11.16
N ILE A 360 4.09 7.79 11.08
CA ILE A 360 5.17 7.43 12.00
C ILE A 360 6.31 8.46 11.89
N ILE A 361 6.76 8.77 10.68
CA ILE A 361 7.86 9.70 10.43
C ILE A 361 7.48 11.12 10.87
N LYS A 362 6.27 11.58 10.52
CA LYS A 362 5.78 12.92 10.91
C LYS A 362 5.74 13.08 12.43
N LYS A 363 5.23 12.08 13.16
CA LYS A 363 5.14 12.11 14.63
C LYS A 363 6.53 12.07 15.30
N SER A 364 7.49 11.35 14.73
CA SER A 364 8.85 11.22 15.27
C SER A 364 9.86 12.24 14.74
N SER A 365 9.51 13.02 13.71
CA SER A 365 10.40 14.03 13.11
C SER A 365 10.73 15.20 14.04
N ALA A 366 9.93 15.41 15.09
CA ALA A 366 10.22 16.41 16.12
C ALA A 366 11.51 16.07 16.89
N ASP A 367 11.82 14.78 17.03
CA ASP A 367 12.90 14.27 17.87
C ASP A 367 14.23 14.08 17.10
N SER A 368 14.24 14.24 15.77
CA SER A 368 15.43 14.00 14.95
C SER A 368 15.50 14.90 13.72
N ASP A 369 16.55 15.73 13.65
CA ASP A 369 16.83 16.58 12.48
C ASP A 369 17.06 15.78 11.18
N LEU A 370 17.52 14.52 11.30
CA LEU A 370 17.72 13.65 10.14
C LEU A 370 16.41 13.24 9.46
N LEU A 371 15.29 13.25 10.18
CA LEU A 371 13.99 12.82 9.64
C LEU A 371 13.14 13.97 9.08
N LYS A 372 13.45 15.22 9.44
CA LYS A 372 12.67 16.41 9.05
C LYS A 372 12.59 16.66 7.54
N ASN A 373 13.61 16.24 6.81
CA ASN A 373 13.71 16.47 5.36
C ASN A 373 13.15 15.33 4.50
N ILE A 374 12.54 14.31 5.13
CA ILE A 374 11.89 13.21 4.41
C ILE A 374 10.54 13.71 3.90
N LYS A 375 10.33 13.58 2.59
CA LYS A 375 9.11 13.98 1.90
C LYS A 375 8.35 12.77 1.36
N PHE A 376 7.10 13.02 1.00
CA PHE A 376 6.23 12.06 0.33
C PHE A 376 5.69 12.74 -0.94
N PRO A 377 5.72 12.05 -2.09
CA PRO A 377 5.18 12.60 -3.34
C PRO A 377 3.66 12.80 -3.22
N LYS A 378 3.12 13.79 -3.94
CA LYS A 378 1.66 13.97 -4.00
C LYS A 378 1.05 12.72 -4.63
N THR A 379 0.01 12.20 -4.00
CA THR A 379 -0.61 10.92 -4.37
C THR A 379 -2.13 11.06 -4.32
N TRP A 380 -2.78 10.58 -5.38
CA TRP A 380 -4.22 10.36 -5.49
C TRP A 380 -4.51 8.87 -5.45
N TYR A 381 -5.66 8.49 -4.90
CA TYR A 381 -6.01 7.10 -4.65
C TYR A 381 -7.33 6.75 -5.32
N VAL A 382 -7.38 5.62 -6.03
CA VAL A 382 -8.61 5.06 -6.60
C VAL A 382 -9.03 3.88 -5.74
N THR A 383 -10.28 3.88 -5.31
CA THR A 383 -10.86 2.85 -4.45
C THR A 383 -10.96 1.49 -5.15
N SER A 384 -10.75 0.41 -4.39
CA SER A 384 -10.60 -0.95 -4.90
C SER A 384 -11.86 -1.50 -5.60
N ASP A 385 -13.04 -1.02 -5.20
CA ASP A 385 -14.32 -1.45 -5.75
C ASP A 385 -14.67 -0.78 -7.10
N ILE A 386 -13.88 0.21 -7.54
CA ILE A 386 -14.02 0.79 -8.89
C ILE A 386 -13.73 -0.25 -9.96
N LEU A 387 -12.80 -1.18 -9.75
CA LEU A 387 -12.57 -2.30 -10.67
C LEU A 387 -13.87 -3.08 -10.94
N LEU A 388 -14.59 -3.44 -9.87
CA LEU A 388 -15.85 -4.19 -9.97
C LEU A 388 -16.92 -3.39 -10.73
N LYS A 389 -16.98 -2.08 -10.50
CA LYS A 389 -17.91 -1.18 -11.19
C LYS A 389 -17.56 -1.02 -12.65
N PHE A 390 -16.27 -0.91 -12.97
CA PHE A 390 -15.77 -0.86 -14.34
C PHE A 390 -16.15 -2.13 -15.10
N ILE A 391 -15.95 -3.31 -14.51
CA ILE A 391 -16.34 -4.60 -15.10
C ILE A 391 -17.84 -4.65 -15.38
N ARG A 392 -18.67 -4.29 -14.39
CA ARG A 392 -20.13 -4.28 -14.54
C ARG A 392 -20.63 -3.25 -15.56
N PHE A 393 -20.02 -2.07 -15.58
CA PHE A 393 -20.39 -1.01 -16.53
C PHE A 393 -20.14 -1.43 -17.98
N ASN A 394 -19.16 -2.30 -18.22
CA ASN A 394 -18.80 -2.80 -19.55
C ASN A 394 -19.33 -4.22 -19.86
N ASN A 395 -20.15 -4.82 -18.98
CA ASN A 395 -20.68 -6.18 -19.09
C ASN A 395 -19.59 -7.26 -19.26
N LEU A 396 -18.54 -7.20 -18.43
CA LEU A 396 -17.38 -8.10 -18.47
C LEU A 396 -17.37 -9.12 -17.31
N GLU A 397 -18.52 -9.48 -16.75
CA GLU A 397 -18.62 -10.31 -15.54
C GLU A 397 -18.08 -11.74 -15.73
N ASP A 398 -18.00 -12.23 -16.97
CA ASP A 398 -17.43 -13.52 -17.30
C ASP A 398 -15.93 -13.61 -16.91
N LEU A 399 -15.22 -12.48 -16.90
CA LEU A 399 -13.81 -12.41 -16.52
C LEU A 399 -13.55 -12.77 -15.05
N PHE A 400 -14.56 -12.72 -14.17
CA PHE A 400 -14.39 -13.21 -12.80
C PHE A 400 -14.05 -14.70 -12.75
N ASN A 401 -14.44 -15.47 -13.78
CA ASN A 401 -14.14 -16.89 -13.87
C ASN A 401 -12.74 -17.18 -14.43
N GLN A 402 -12.02 -16.16 -14.93
CA GLN A 402 -10.68 -16.32 -15.51
C GLN A 402 -9.72 -17.01 -14.55
N LYS A 403 -9.82 -16.70 -13.26
CA LYS A 403 -8.96 -17.27 -12.21
C LYS A 403 -9.16 -18.77 -11.99
N TYR A 404 -10.25 -19.37 -12.46
CA TYR A 404 -10.54 -20.81 -12.32
C TYR A 404 -10.20 -21.62 -13.58
N LYS A 405 -9.72 -20.97 -14.64
CA LYS A 405 -9.27 -21.65 -15.86
C LYS A 405 -7.87 -22.25 -15.66
N ASP A 406 -7.52 -23.16 -16.55
CA ASP A 406 -6.16 -23.67 -16.64
C ASP A 406 -5.16 -22.55 -17.00
N ILE A 407 -3.94 -22.60 -16.46
CA ILE A 407 -2.97 -21.52 -16.63
C ILE A 407 -2.57 -21.29 -18.09
N ASP A 408 -2.57 -22.33 -18.93
CA ASP A 408 -2.25 -22.20 -20.35
C ASP A 408 -3.36 -21.42 -21.09
N GLN A 409 -4.63 -21.64 -20.71
CA GLN A 409 -5.76 -20.88 -21.22
C GLN A 409 -5.68 -19.41 -20.78
N VAL A 410 -5.33 -19.17 -19.52
CA VAL A 410 -5.13 -17.81 -18.98
C VAL A 410 -4.05 -17.07 -19.77
N CYS A 411 -2.91 -17.71 -20.01
CA CYS A 411 -1.82 -17.15 -20.81
C CYS A 411 -2.26 -16.79 -22.23
N GLN A 412 -3.05 -17.67 -22.87
CA GLN A 412 -3.54 -17.46 -24.24
C GLN A 412 -4.54 -16.31 -24.35
N GLU A 413 -5.47 -16.19 -23.40
CA GLU A 413 -6.54 -15.18 -23.44
C GLU A 413 -6.09 -13.81 -22.93
N TYR A 414 -5.09 -13.74 -22.05
CA TYR A 414 -4.67 -12.50 -21.38
C TYR A 414 -4.35 -11.33 -22.32
N PRO A 415 -3.63 -11.50 -23.47
CA PRO A 415 -3.42 -10.42 -24.43
C PRO A 415 -4.73 -9.81 -24.95
N HIS A 416 -5.77 -10.64 -25.15
CA HIS A 416 -7.09 -10.17 -25.55
C HIS A 416 -7.81 -9.43 -24.42
N ILE A 417 -7.68 -9.90 -23.18
CA ILE A 417 -8.24 -9.21 -21.99
C ILE A 417 -7.68 -7.79 -21.86
N ILE A 418 -6.38 -7.59 -22.07
CA ILE A 418 -5.78 -6.24 -22.07
C ILE A 418 -6.49 -5.34 -23.10
N GLN A 419 -6.71 -5.83 -24.32
CA GLN A 419 -7.38 -5.05 -25.36
C GLN A 419 -8.85 -4.77 -25.03
N ILE A 420 -9.56 -5.73 -24.44
CA ILE A 420 -10.95 -5.53 -23.98
C ILE A 420 -10.99 -4.39 -22.95
N PHE A 421 -10.08 -4.39 -21.97
CA PHE A 421 -9.99 -3.33 -20.95
C PHE A 421 -9.64 -1.97 -21.57
N LYS A 422 -8.68 -1.92 -22.50
CA LYS A 422 -8.30 -0.66 -23.16
C LYS A 422 -9.39 -0.05 -24.03
N ASN A 423 -10.30 -0.87 -24.55
CA ASN A 423 -11.45 -0.41 -25.36
C ASN A 423 -12.75 -0.26 -24.52
N SER A 424 -12.66 -0.40 -23.20
CA SER A 424 -13.78 -0.25 -22.28
C SER A 424 -13.83 1.17 -21.68
N TYR A 425 -14.99 1.57 -21.18
CA TYR A 425 -15.23 2.94 -20.72
C TYR A 425 -15.36 3.02 -19.19
N PHE A 426 -14.86 4.11 -18.62
CA PHE A 426 -15.15 4.46 -17.24
C PHE A 426 -16.50 5.17 -17.11
N PRO A 427 -17.20 5.00 -15.97
CA PRO A 427 -18.33 5.84 -15.61
C PRO A 427 -17.95 7.35 -15.65
N PRO A 428 -18.83 8.25 -16.13
CA PRO A 428 -18.52 9.68 -16.31
C PRO A 428 -18.08 10.41 -15.04
N ASP A 429 -18.60 10.00 -13.87
CA ASP A 429 -18.22 10.52 -12.56
C ASP A 429 -16.74 10.23 -12.25
N ILE A 430 -16.25 9.02 -12.55
CA ILE A 430 -14.83 8.67 -12.38
C ILE A 430 -13.94 9.50 -13.31
N ILE A 431 -14.33 9.69 -14.56
CA ILE A 431 -13.58 10.51 -15.52
C ILE A 431 -13.46 11.96 -15.01
N LYS A 432 -14.53 12.52 -14.45
CA LYS A 432 -14.52 13.86 -13.85
C LYS A 432 -13.53 13.95 -12.68
N PHE A 433 -13.54 12.96 -11.78
CA PHE A 433 -12.59 12.91 -10.66
C PHE A 433 -11.13 12.76 -11.12
N LEU A 434 -10.85 11.91 -12.11
CA LEU A 434 -9.51 11.77 -12.68
C LEU A 434 -9.03 13.05 -13.37
N SER A 435 -9.95 13.78 -14.02
CA SER A 435 -9.68 15.10 -14.59
C SER A 435 -9.31 16.12 -13.52
N THR A 436 -10.00 16.13 -12.37
CA THR A 436 -9.65 16.96 -11.21
C THR A 436 -8.31 16.56 -10.58
N ALA A 437 -8.02 15.25 -10.50
CA ALA A 437 -6.73 14.77 -10.02
C ALA A 437 -5.57 15.30 -10.89
N LEU A 438 -5.75 15.32 -12.22
CA LEU A 438 -4.77 15.90 -13.14
C LEU A 438 -4.60 17.41 -12.99
N ASP A 439 -5.64 18.14 -12.62
CA ASP A 439 -5.51 19.58 -12.33
C ASP A 439 -4.63 19.83 -11.10
N ASP A 440 -4.79 19.01 -10.05
CA ASP A 440 -3.97 19.10 -8.82
C ASP A 440 -2.53 18.60 -9.03
N LEU A 441 -2.33 17.54 -9.83
CA LEU A 441 -1.01 16.98 -10.16
C LEU A 441 -0.24 17.83 -11.19
N GLY A 442 -0.94 18.65 -11.99
CA GLY A 442 -0.32 19.48 -13.02
C GLY A 442 0.31 18.65 -14.15
N SER A 443 1.46 19.09 -14.66
CA SER A 443 2.17 18.49 -15.80
C SER A 443 3.42 17.69 -15.39
N CYS A 444 3.56 17.36 -14.10
CA CYS A 444 4.66 16.51 -13.66
C CYS A 444 4.44 15.06 -14.12
N PRO A 445 5.49 14.30 -14.46
CA PRO A 445 5.33 12.88 -14.77
C PRO A 445 4.69 12.11 -13.62
N LEU A 446 3.91 11.09 -13.95
CA LEU A 446 3.10 10.31 -13.01
C LEU A 446 3.50 8.84 -13.06
N ILE A 447 3.26 8.13 -11.97
CA ILE A 447 3.27 6.67 -11.92
C ILE A 447 1.92 6.16 -11.41
N VAL A 448 1.33 5.24 -12.15
CA VAL A 448 0.10 4.54 -11.79
C VAL A 448 0.49 3.19 -11.22
N ARG A 449 0.34 3.02 -9.91
CA ARG A 449 0.70 1.81 -9.17
C ARG A 449 -0.55 1.04 -8.76
N SER A 450 -0.52 -0.28 -8.96
CA SER A 450 -1.46 -1.22 -8.34
C SER A 450 -1.34 -1.18 -6.81
N SER A 451 -2.46 -1.28 -6.09
CA SER A 451 -2.51 -1.34 -4.63
C SER A 451 -3.60 -2.35 -4.22
N SER A 452 -3.24 -3.63 -4.24
CA SER A 452 -4.15 -4.76 -3.98
C SER A 452 -4.51 -4.88 -2.48
N LEU A 453 -5.65 -5.51 -2.16
CA LEU A 453 -6.01 -5.85 -0.76
C LEU A 453 -5.21 -7.04 -0.19
N LEU A 454 -4.60 -7.85 -1.07
CA LEU A 454 -3.68 -8.93 -0.72
C LEU A 454 -2.22 -8.46 -0.64
N GLU A 455 -1.90 -7.32 -1.24
CA GLU A 455 -0.58 -6.69 -1.12
C GLU A 455 -0.26 -6.27 0.32
N ASP A 456 1.03 -6.37 0.65
CA ASP A 456 1.63 -5.91 1.91
C ASP A 456 1.02 -6.52 3.19
N ARG A 457 0.32 -7.66 3.05
CA ARG A 457 -0.11 -8.49 4.16
C ARG A 457 1.10 -9.15 4.83
N MET A 458 1.16 -9.05 6.15
CA MET A 458 2.17 -9.76 6.95
C MET A 458 2.11 -11.28 6.67
N GLY A 459 3.21 -11.84 6.17
CA GLY A 459 3.35 -13.28 5.89
C GLY A 459 3.06 -13.73 4.44
N SER A 460 2.64 -12.84 3.54
CA SER A 460 2.46 -13.16 2.11
C SER A 460 3.03 -12.07 1.19
N ALA A 461 4.01 -12.44 0.36
CA ALA A 461 4.71 -11.51 -0.54
C ALA A 461 4.02 -11.40 -1.91
N PHE A 462 3.04 -10.50 -2.08
CA PHE A 462 2.47 -10.17 -3.41
C PHE A 462 3.35 -9.22 -4.24
N ALA A 463 4.56 -8.92 -3.75
CA ALA A 463 5.49 -7.96 -4.33
C ALA A 463 5.82 -8.26 -5.81
N GLY A 464 5.64 -7.26 -6.68
CA GLY A 464 6.10 -7.29 -8.08
C GLY A 464 5.27 -8.17 -9.01
N LYS A 465 4.07 -8.60 -8.61
CA LYS A 465 3.18 -9.41 -9.47
C LYS A 465 2.23 -8.57 -10.33
N TYR A 466 1.90 -7.37 -9.88
CA TYR A 466 1.03 -6.44 -10.59
C TYR A 466 1.82 -5.31 -11.25
N LYS A 467 1.24 -4.69 -12.28
CA LYS A 467 1.90 -3.63 -13.04
C LYS A 467 1.96 -2.31 -12.27
N SER A 468 3.02 -1.54 -12.54
CA SER A 468 3.13 -0.11 -12.25
C SER A 468 3.62 0.59 -13.50
N LEU A 469 2.93 1.63 -13.96
CA LEU A 469 3.15 2.24 -15.27
C LEU A 469 3.52 3.71 -15.13
N PHE A 470 4.61 4.12 -15.78
CA PHE A 470 5.05 5.52 -15.83
C PHE A 470 4.39 6.26 -16.99
N LEU A 471 4.02 7.51 -16.73
CA LEU A 471 3.46 8.45 -17.70
C LEU A 471 4.29 9.73 -17.67
N ALA A 472 4.77 10.19 -18.82
CA ALA A 472 5.46 11.48 -18.90
C ALA A 472 4.51 12.67 -18.64
N ASN A 473 3.19 12.46 -18.79
CA ASN A 473 2.14 13.43 -18.48
C ASN A 473 2.31 14.78 -19.22
N GLN A 474 2.73 14.70 -20.49
CA GLN A 474 2.88 15.85 -21.38
C GLN A 474 1.70 15.98 -22.37
N GLY A 475 1.55 17.16 -22.96
CA GLY A 475 0.50 17.47 -23.94
C GLY A 475 -0.73 18.16 -23.34
N SER A 476 -1.82 18.18 -24.10
CA SER A 476 -3.09 18.77 -23.69
C SER A 476 -3.70 18.02 -22.50
N LYS A 477 -4.59 18.67 -21.74
CA LYS A 477 -5.29 18.01 -20.62
C LYS A 477 -6.04 16.75 -21.08
N LYS A 478 -6.59 16.75 -22.29
CA LYS A 478 -7.29 15.59 -22.86
C LYS A 478 -6.33 14.42 -23.11
N GLU A 479 -5.20 14.65 -23.79
CA GLU A 479 -4.21 13.60 -24.08
C GLU A 479 -3.64 12.99 -22.79
N ARG A 480 -3.40 13.83 -21.78
CA ARG A 480 -2.95 13.39 -20.44
C ARG A 480 -4.00 12.55 -19.73
N LEU A 481 -5.26 12.95 -19.80
CA LEU A 481 -6.39 12.19 -19.24
C LEU A 481 -6.56 10.84 -19.95
N ASP A 482 -6.50 10.82 -21.28
CA ASP A 482 -6.60 9.60 -22.07
C ASP A 482 -5.45 8.64 -21.73
N SER A 483 -4.22 9.15 -21.58
CA SER A 483 -3.04 8.35 -21.17
C SER A 483 -3.17 7.82 -19.74
N LEU A 484 -3.71 8.62 -18.82
CA LEU A 484 -3.95 8.19 -17.43
C LEU A 484 -5.01 7.08 -17.38
N ILE A 485 -6.10 7.23 -18.13
CA ILE A 485 -7.14 6.21 -18.25
C ILE A 485 -6.58 4.91 -18.83
N ASP A 486 -5.78 4.98 -19.90
CA ASP A 486 -5.15 3.80 -20.51
C ASP A 486 -4.22 3.06 -19.54
N ALA A 487 -3.44 3.80 -18.74
CA ALA A 487 -2.60 3.19 -17.71
C ALA A 487 -3.42 2.51 -16.60
N ILE A 488 -4.51 3.15 -16.14
CA ILE A 488 -5.41 2.59 -15.12
C ILE A 488 -6.08 1.31 -15.64
N THR A 489 -6.59 1.29 -16.88
CA THR A 489 -7.21 0.09 -17.46
C THR A 489 -6.22 -1.05 -17.60
N GLU A 490 -4.97 -0.77 -17.99
CA GLU A 490 -3.93 -1.80 -18.10
C GLU A 490 -3.51 -2.35 -16.72
N VAL A 491 -3.43 -1.51 -15.69
CA VAL A 491 -3.21 -1.94 -14.30
C VAL A 491 -4.35 -2.85 -13.84
N TYR A 492 -5.61 -2.49 -14.13
CA TYR A 492 -6.75 -3.36 -13.82
C TYR A 492 -6.73 -4.68 -14.57
N ALA A 493 -6.41 -4.67 -15.86
CA ALA A 493 -6.26 -5.89 -16.66
C ALA A 493 -5.21 -6.83 -16.05
N SER A 494 -4.14 -6.31 -15.47
CA SER A 494 -3.08 -7.11 -14.83
C SER A 494 -3.59 -8.01 -13.70
N THR A 495 -4.73 -7.70 -13.08
CA THR A 495 -5.39 -8.54 -12.07
C THR A 495 -5.79 -9.92 -12.60
N PHE A 496 -6.00 -10.01 -13.92
CA PHE A 496 -6.41 -11.21 -14.66
C PHE A 496 -5.23 -11.86 -15.40
N GLY A 497 -4.00 -11.42 -15.13
CA GLY A 497 -2.79 -11.99 -15.72
C GLY A 497 -2.42 -13.36 -15.15
N PRO A 498 -1.57 -14.13 -15.85
CA PRO A 498 -1.13 -15.44 -15.41
C PRO A 498 -0.35 -15.39 -14.09
N ASP A 499 0.61 -14.47 -13.93
CA ASP A 499 1.47 -14.43 -12.74
C ASP A 499 0.68 -14.21 -11.43
N PRO A 500 -0.25 -13.23 -11.33
CA PRO A 500 -1.05 -13.05 -10.11
C PRO A 500 -2.05 -14.19 -9.85
N ILE A 501 -2.57 -14.84 -10.89
CA ILE A 501 -3.48 -15.98 -10.75
C ILE A 501 -2.71 -17.20 -10.23
N GLN A 502 -1.60 -17.56 -10.86
CA GLN A 502 -0.76 -18.68 -10.44
C GLN A 502 -0.26 -18.49 -9.02
N TYR A 503 0.23 -17.29 -8.69
CA TYR A 503 0.69 -16.97 -7.34
C TYR A 503 -0.40 -17.19 -6.28
N ARG A 504 -1.65 -16.76 -6.57
CA ARG A 504 -2.78 -16.98 -5.68
C ARG A 504 -3.15 -18.45 -5.55
N ALA A 505 -3.11 -19.20 -6.64
CA ALA A 505 -3.42 -20.62 -6.65
C ALA A 505 -2.42 -21.41 -5.76
N GLU A 506 -1.12 -21.18 -5.93
CA GLU A 506 -0.04 -21.80 -5.13
C GLU A 506 -0.14 -21.51 -3.62
N ARG A 507 -0.87 -20.46 -3.24
CA ARG A 507 -1.03 -19.99 -1.86
C ARG A 507 -2.42 -20.26 -1.27
N GLY A 508 -3.32 -20.89 -2.01
CA GLY A 508 -4.70 -21.11 -1.58
C GLY A 508 -5.50 -19.80 -1.43
N LEU A 509 -5.13 -18.76 -2.18
CA LEU A 509 -5.75 -17.43 -2.15
C LEU A 509 -6.63 -17.17 -3.39
N LEU A 510 -6.90 -18.20 -4.20
CA LEU A 510 -7.65 -18.06 -5.43
C LEU A 510 -9.12 -17.66 -5.19
N ASP A 511 -9.72 -18.20 -4.12
CA ASP A 511 -11.10 -17.91 -3.72
C ASP A 511 -11.27 -16.58 -2.99
N PHE A 512 -10.15 -15.95 -2.60
CA PHE A 512 -10.19 -14.60 -2.04
C PHE A 512 -10.75 -13.62 -3.09
N HIS A 513 -11.68 -12.77 -2.65
CA HIS A 513 -12.23 -11.72 -3.51
C HIS A 513 -11.19 -10.60 -3.64
N GLU A 514 -10.37 -10.74 -4.68
CA GLU A 514 -9.32 -9.78 -4.97
C GLU A 514 -9.91 -8.49 -5.54
N GLU A 515 -9.67 -7.39 -4.82
CA GLU A 515 -9.97 -6.05 -5.29
C GLU A 515 -8.67 -5.24 -5.44
N MET A 516 -8.64 -4.34 -6.43
CA MET A 516 -7.44 -3.60 -6.80
C MET A 516 -7.67 -2.10 -6.61
N GLY A 517 -7.09 -1.51 -5.57
CA GLY A 517 -6.93 -0.07 -5.49
C GLY A 517 -5.83 0.42 -6.44
N ILE A 518 -5.79 1.71 -6.73
CA ILE A 518 -4.72 2.32 -7.53
C ILE A 518 -4.17 3.55 -6.83
N MET A 519 -2.85 3.72 -6.86
CA MET A 519 -2.16 4.94 -6.46
C MET A 519 -1.66 5.67 -7.70
N ILE A 520 -2.09 6.92 -7.89
CA ILE A 520 -1.60 7.83 -8.93
C ILE A 520 -0.68 8.81 -8.23
N GLN A 521 0.63 8.70 -8.47
CA GLN A 521 1.64 9.39 -7.70
C GLN A 521 2.56 10.22 -8.60
N GLU A 522 2.99 11.39 -8.14
CA GLU A 522 4.02 12.17 -8.84
C GLU A 522 5.33 11.40 -8.86
N VAL A 523 5.99 11.38 -10.02
CA VAL A 523 7.35 10.88 -10.14
C VAL A 523 8.28 11.93 -9.54
N VAL A 524 9.13 11.49 -8.62
CA VAL A 524 10.15 12.35 -8.03
C VAL A 524 11.32 12.51 -9.01
N GLY A 525 11.71 13.75 -9.29
CA GLY A 525 12.86 14.03 -10.13
C GLY A 525 13.02 15.49 -10.52
N ALA A 526 13.94 15.74 -11.44
CA ALA A 526 14.22 17.01 -12.06
C ALA A 526 14.40 16.84 -13.57
N ASN A 527 14.25 17.95 -14.31
CA ASN A 527 14.53 17.99 -15.75
C ASN A 527 16.04 17.97 -15.98
N VAL A 528 16.48 17.13 -16.91
CA VAL A 528 17.86 17.00 -17.39
C VAL A 528 17.81 16.85 -18.91
N GLY A 529 18.04 17.94 -19.63
CA GLY A 529 17.74 18.04 -21.05
C GLY A 529 16.27 17.70 -21.34
N ASN A 530 16.06 16.67 -22.16
CA ASN A 530 14.72 16.21 -22.58
C ASN A 530 14.13 15.15 -21.64
N TYR A 531 14.82 14.83 -20.55
CA TYR A 531 14.45 13.75 -19.65
C TYR A 531 14.02 14.27 -18.28
N PHE A 532 13.11 13.57 -17.64
CA PHE A 532 12.77 13.74 -16.24
C PHE A 532 13.29 12.56 -15.42
N ILE A 533 14.19 12.84 -14.48
CA ILE A 533 14.88 11.81 -13.70
C ILE A 533 15.14 12.27 -12.25
N PRO A 534 15.04 11.39 -11.25
CA PRO A 534 15.66 11.65 -9.95
C PRO A 534 17.19 11.59 -10.06
N ALA A 535 17.87 12.27 -9.13
CA ALA A 535 19.31 12.17 -8.98
C ALA A 535 19.72 10.71 -8.76
N PHE A 536 18.97 10.03 -7.90
CA PHE A 536 19.11 8.60 -7.65
C PHE A 536 17.86 8.07 -6.96
N ALA A 537 17.65 6.77 -7.08
CA ALA A 537 16.56 6.06 -6.43
C ALA A 537 17.02 4.66 -6.04
N GLY A 538 16.22 3.98 -5.24
CA GLY A 538 16.61 2.67 -4.74
C GLY A 538 15.61 2.00 -3.84
N VAL A 539 16.03 0.84 -3.34
CA VAL A 539 15.32 0.06 -2.34
C VAL A 539 16.22 -0.13 -1.12
N ILE A 540 15.64 -0.05 0.06
CA ILE A 540 16.32 -0.24 1.33
C ILE A 540 15.62 -1.35 2.09
N PHE A 541 16.39 -2.34 2.54
CA PHE A 541 15.93 -3.42 3.39
C PHE A 541 16.48 -3.25 4.80
N SER A 542 15.61 -3.34 5.81
CA SER A 542 16.05 -3.31 7.21
C SER A 542 16.75 -4.59 7.66
N ASN A 543 16.62 -5.66 6.88
CA ASN A 543 17.24 -6.95 7.14
C ASN A 543 17.97 -7.44 5.88
N ASN A 544 19.28 -7.66 6.02
CA ASN A 544 20.18 -8.03 4.94
C ASN A 544 20.38 -9.55 4.88
N GLU A 545 19.79 -10.20 3.88
CA GLU A 545 20.04 -11.62 3.57
C GLU A 545 21.38 -11.83 2.83
N PHE A 546 22.00 -10.76 2.34
CA PHE A 546 23.23 -10.77 1.55
C PHE A 546 24.37 -10.19 2.37
N ARG A 547 24.82 -10.96 3.37
CA ARG A 547 26.05 -10.62 4.10
C ARG A 547 27.23 -10.93 3.18
N TRP A 548 28.11 -9.97 2.93
CA TRP A 548 29.35 -10.17 2.16
C TRP A 548 30.63 -10.01 3.00
N SER A 549 30.48 -9.81 4.30
CA SER A 549 31.58 -9.77 5.26
C SER A 549 31.07 -10.25 6.61
N GLU A 550 31.91 -10.92 7.39
CA GLU A 550 31.57 -11.34 8.76
C GLU A 550 31.24 -10.15 9.68
N ARG A 551 31.71 -8.96 9.32
CA ARG A 551 31.47 -7.71 10.03
C ARG A 551 30.05 -7.17 9.83
N ILE A 552 29.30 -7.71 8.86
CA ILE A 552 27.95 -7.28 8.52
C ILE A 552 26.95 -8.21 9.19
N LYS A 553 26.11 -7.65 10.07
CA LYS A 553 25.00 -8.37 10.68
C LYS A 553 23.76 -8.28 9.79
N ARG A 554 22.81 -9.20 10.00
CA ARG A 554 21.55 -9.23 9.24
C ARG A 554 20.75 -7.95 9.51
N GLU A 555 20.70 -7.53 10.76
CA GLU A 555 20.02 -6.32 11.23
C GLU A 555 20.65 -5.00 10.77
N ASP A 556 21.84 -5.03 10.15
CA ASP A 556 22.49 -3.82 9.65
C ASP A 556 21.84 -3.27 8.38
N GLY A 557 20.98 -4.05 7.72
CA GLY A 557 20.22 -3.66 6.54
C GLY A 557 21.05 -3.60 5.25
N LEU A 558 20.39 -3.25 4.15
CA LEU A 558 20.95 -3.20 2.80
C LEU A 558 20.31 -2.07 2.01
N ILE A 559 21.11 -1.25 1.34
CA ILE A 559 20.67 -0.27 0.35
C ILE A 559 21.07 -0.78 -1.03
N ARG A 560 20.11 -0.85 -1.94
CA ARG A 560 20.30 -1.01 -3.39
C ARG A 560 20.04 0.34 -4.04
N ILE A 561 21.03 0.95 -4.65
CA ILE A 561 20.92 2.30 -5.22
C ILE A 561 21.35 2.34 -6.69
N VAL A 562 20.60 3.09 -7.49
CA VAL A 562 20.84 3.32 -8.92
C VAL A 562 20.70 4.81 -9.27
N PRO A 563 21.40 5.30 -10.30
CA PRO A 563 21.12 6.62 -10.86
C PRO A 563 19.78 6.61 -11.62
N GLY A 564 19.07 7.75 -11.65
CA GLY A 564 17.77 7.83 -12.30
C GLY A 564 16.69 7.01 -11.59
N LEU A 565 15.68 6.53 -12.35
CA LEU A 565 14.50 5.86 -11.78
C LEU A 565 14.86 4.57 -11.04
N GLY A 566 14.11 4.28 -9.97
CA GLY A 566 14.39 3.15 -9.06
C GLY A 566 14.03 1.77 -9.61
N THR A 567 13.47 1.69 -10.82
CA THR A 567 13.05 0.44 -11.49
C THR A 567 14.18 -0.59 -11.50
N ARG A 568 15.41 -0.21 -11.87
CA ARG A 568 16.56 -1.13 -11.89
C ARG A 568 17.07 -1.57 -10.51
N ALA A 569 16.63 -0.90 -9.44
CA ALA A 569 16.93 -1.31 -8.06
C ALA A 569 15.85 -2.23 -7.48
N VAL A 570 14.59 -2.05 -7.92
CA VAL A 570 13.44 -2.87 -7.55
C VAL A 570 13.45 -4.18 -8.35
N ASP A 571 13.52 -4.06 -9.67
CA ASP A 571 13.54 -5.16 -10.61
C ASP A 571 14.94 -5.74 -10.72
N ARG A 572 15.02 -7.07 -10.67
CA ARG A 572 16.26 -7.81 -10.87
C ARG A 572 16.58 -7.86 -12.37
N VAL A 573 17.21 -6.81 -12.88
CA VAL A 573 17.60 -6.70 -14.29
C VAL A 573 18.91 -7.46 -14.52
N GLY A 574 18.87 -8.56 -15.29
CA GLY A 574 20.05 -9.41 -15.53
C GLY A 574 21.14 -8.77 -16.42
N ASP A 575 20.98 -7.51 -16.83
CA ASP A 575 21.82 -6.82 -17.79
C ASP A 575 22.50 -5.54 -17.26
N ASP A 576 22.38 -5.24 -15.95
CA ASP A 576 23.06 -4.13 -15.27
C ASP A 576 23.11 -4.35 -13.75
N TYR A 577 23.82 -3.49 -13.01
CA TYR A 577 24.08 -3.70 -11.57
C TYR A 577 23.68 -2.49 -10.71
N PRO A 578 22.88 -2.68 -9.65
CA PRO A 578 22.73 -1.67 -8.61
C PRO A 578 23.97 -1.64 -7.70
N ILE A 579 24.27 -0.48 -7.12
CA ILE A 579 25.30 -0.37 -6.09
C ILE A 579 24.70 -0.81 -4.75
N LEU A 580 25.43 -1.69 -4.06
CA LEU A 580 25.05 -2.22 -2.75
C LEU A 580 25.81 -1.49 -1.64
N ILE A 581 25.09 -1.02 -0.63
CA ILE A 581 25.66 -0.32 0.54
C ILE A 581 25.07 -0.90 1.80
N ASN A 582 25.92 -1.24 2.78
CA ASN A 582 25.47 -1.56 4.12
C ASN A 582 25.36 -0.29 4.99
N PRO A 583 24.18 0.07 5.53
CA PRO A 583 24.01 1.27 6.35
C PRO A 583 24.91 1.36 7.60
N SER A 584 25.21 0.23 8.24
CA SER A 584 26.08 0.21 9.44
C SER A 584 27.57 0.23 9.11
N GLN A 585 27.96 -0.34 7.97
CA GLN A 585 29.34 -0.49 7.51
C GLN A 585 29.50 -0.01 6.05
N PRO A 586 29.24 1.28 5.74
CA PRO A 586 29.16 1.76 4.37
C PRO A 586 30.48 1.73 3.60
N ASN A 587 31.60 1.63 4.30
CA ASN A 587 32.93 1.53 3.68
C ASN A 587 33.32 0.08 3.31
N LEU A 588 32.56 -0.93 3.75
CA LEU A 588 32.74 -2.32 3.34
C LEU A 588 32.02 -2.56 2.01
N LYS A 589 32.72 -2.30 0.90
CA LYS A 589 32.20 -2.53 -0.44
C LYS A 589 32.21 -4.01 -0.82
N VAL A 590 31.32 -4.38 -1.74
CA VAL A 590 31.34 -5.68 -2.42
C VAL A 590 32.53 -5.71 -3.39
N SER A 591 32.65 -4.71 -4.26
CA SER A 591 33.76 -4.58 -5.20
C SER A 591 34.98 -3.95 -4.53
N VAL A 592 36.12 -4.65 -4.54
CA VAL A 592 37.38 -4.14 -3.95
C VAL A 592 38.38 -3.75 -5.04
N SER A 593 38.45 -4.49 -6.15
CA SER A 593 39.38 -4.18 -7.24
C SER A 593 38.83 -3.11 -8.19
N LEU A 594 39.73 -2.36 -8.83
CA LEU A 594 39.35 -1.32 -9.78
C LEU A 594 38.55 -1.87 -10.97
N GLU A 595 38.98 -3.01 -11.52
CA GLU A 595 38.30 -3.68 -12.62
C GLU A 595 36.87 -4.10 -12.24
N GLU A 596 36.68 -4.61 -11.02
CA GLU A 596 35.35 -4.95 -10.50
C GLU A 596 34.49 -3.68 -10.35
N ILE A 597 35.01 -2.62 -9.73
CA ILE A 597 34.26 -1.37 -9.57
C ILE A 597 33.78 -0.82 -10.91
N VAL A 598 34.64 -0.79 -11.94
CA VAL A 598 34.29 -0.28 -13.27
C VAL A 598 33.29 -1.20 -13.98
N ARG A 599 33.45 -2.52 -13.85
CA ARG A 599 32.59 -3.48 -14.55
C ARG A 599 31.18 -3.54 -13.97
N TYR A 600 31.07 -3.47 -12.65
CA TYR A 600 29.81 -3.63 -11.92
C TYR A 600 29.22 -2.30 -11.43
N SER A 601 29.74 -1.17 -11.93
CA SER A 601 29.04 0.11 -11.85
C SER A 601 27.83 0.12 -12.79
N PRO A 602 26.70 0.75 -12.41
CA PRO A 602 25.57 0.99 -13.30
C PRO A 602 26.03 1.55 -14.66
N LYS A 603 25.63 0.89 -15.75
CA LYS A 603 25.89 1.33 -17.13
C LYS A 603 24.66 1.92 -17.80
N LYS A 604 23.46 1.56 -17.32
CA LYS A 604 22.20 2.05 -17.86
C LYS A 604 21.47 2.90 -16.82
N ILE A 605 20.61 3.76 -17.34
CA ILE A 605 19.75 4.62 -16.55
C ILE A 605 18.34 4.59 -17.16
N ASP A 606 17.35 4.38 -16.30
CA ASP A 606 15.94 4.45 -16.68
C ASP A 606 15.45 5.89 -16.50
N VAL A 607 14.80 6.42 -17.53
CA VAL A 607 14.42 7.82 -17.66
C VAL A 607 13.01 7.98 -18.21
N ILE A 608 12.37 9.10 -17.90
CA ILE A 608 11.12 9.51 -18.59
C ILE A 608 11.49 10.53 -19.65
N ASN A 609 11.33 10.19 -20.92
CA ASN A 609 11.56 11.12 -22.03
C ASN A 609 10.30 11.98 -22.23
N LEU A 610 10.47 13.29 -22.03
CA LEU A 610 9.37 14.26 -22.10
C LEU A 610 9.00 14.62 -23.54
N GLU A 611 9.90 14.42 -24.52
CA GLU A 611 9.62 14.67 -25.93
C GLU A 611 8.85 13.51 -26.57
N THR A 612 9.31 12.28 -26.34
CA THR A 612 8.63 11.07 -26.86
C THR A 612 7.44 10.67 -25.99
N ASN A 613 7.31 11.26 -24.80
CA ASN A 613 6.28 10.97 -23.79
C ASN A 613 6.30 9.50 -23.33
N THR A 614 7.50 8.89 -23.24
CA THR A 614 7.68 7.46 -22.91
C THR A 614 8.76 7.20 -21.86
N PHE A 615 8.67 6.06 -21.19
CA PHE A 615 9.72 5.50 -20.37
C PHE A 615 10.79 4.86 -21.27
N GLU A 616 12.07 5.20 -21.06
CA GLU A 616 13.17 4.71 -21.88
C GLU A 616 14.38 4.31 -21.01
N THR A 617 15.15 3.32 -21.46
CA THR A 617 16.45 2.99 -20.86
C THR A 617 17.57 3.53 -21.76
N LYS A 618 18.50 4.30 -21.19
CA LYS A 618 19.66 4.88 -21.90
C LYS A 618 20.97 4.40 -21.28
N LEU A 619 22.07 4.54 -22.04
CA LEU A 619 23.41 4.43 -21.48
C LEU A 619 23.73 5.70 -20.68
N ILE A 620 24.14 5.54 -19.43
CA ILE A 620 24.34 6.70 -18.54
C ILE A 620 25.46 7.62 -19.02
N ASN A 621 26.53 7.06 -19.57
CA ASN A 621 27.65 7.85 -20.07
C ASN A 621 27.27 8.72 -21.27
N ASP A 622 26.36 8.25 -22.14
CA ASP A 622 25.88 9.05 -23.28
C ASP A 622 24.99 10.21 -22.83
N LEU A 623 24.20 10.00 -21.75
CA LEU A 623 23.39 11.03 -21.13
C LEU A 623 24.26 12.07 -20.44
N LEU A 624 25.22 11.65 -19.62
CA LEU A 624 26.11 12.53 -18.88
C LEU A 624 27.01 13.36 -19.81
N LYS A 625 27.48 12.81 -20.92
CA LYS A 625 28.24 13.58 -21.93
C LYS A 625 27.45 14.77 -22.49
N LYS A 626 26.13 14.63 -22.63
CA LYS A 626 25.27 15.68 -23.22
C LYS A 626 24.69 16.64 -22.19
N PHE A 627 24.31 16.12 -21.02
CA PHE A 627 23.51 16.83 -20.03
C PHE A 627 24.08 16.71 -18.60
N GLY A 628 25.37 16.38 -18.46
CA GLY A 628 26.01 16.15 -17.17
C GLY A 628 25.98 17.35 -16.24
N ASP A 629 26.09 18.57 -16.78
CA ASP A 629 26.03 19.82 -16.02
C ASP A 629 24.63 20.10 -15.44
N GLU A 630 23.58 19.62 -16.11
CA GLU A 630 22.19 19.72 -15.64
C GLU A 630 21.84 18.60 -14.64
N TYR A 631 22.66 17.55 -14.56
CA TYR A 631 22.39 16.39 -13.73
C TYR A 631 22.46 16.73 -12.24
N PRO A 632 21.38 16.53 -11.45
CA PRO A 632 21.33 16.97 -10.07
C PRO A 632 22.41 16.29 -9.21
N LYS A 633 23.33 17.09 -8.67
CA LYS A 633 24.41 16.63 -7.78
C LYS A 633 25.27 15.49 -8.37
N ALA A 634 25.54 15.51 -9.68
CA ALA A 634 26.35 14.49 -10.35
C ALA A 634 27.66 14.12 -9.62
N HIS A 635 28.40 15.11 -9.10
CA HIS A 635 29.64 14.90 -8.33
C HIS A 635 29.49 14.02 -7.06
N GLN A 636 28.27 13.81 -6.57
CA GLN A 636 27.99 12.90 -5.44
C GLN A 636 27.81 11.45 -5.89
N ILE A 637 27.46 11.25 -7.15
CA ILE A 637 27.07 9.96 -7.74
C ILE A 637 28.23 9.35 -8.52
N ILE A 638 29.02 10.19 -9.20
CA ILE A 638 30.07 9.76 -10.11
C ILE A 638 31.46 9.76 -9.45
N SER A 639 32.37 9.02 -10.07
CA SER A 639 33.81 9.12 -9.88
C SER A 639 34.50 9.11 -11.25
N ILE A 640 35.72 9.63 -11.31
CA ILE A 640 36.52 9.70 -12.54
C ILE A 640 37.56 8.58 -12.49
N LEU A 641 37.62 7.77 -13.54
CA LEU A 641 38.69 6.81 -13.77
C LEU A 641 39.85 7.50 -14.49
N ASP A 642 40.94 7.68 -13.78
CA ASP A 642 42.17 8.31 -14.26
C ASP A 642 43.28 7.26 -14.25
N HIS A 643 43.59 6.71 -15.43
CA HIS A 643 44.45 5.53 -15.58
C HIS A 643 44.02 4.38 -14.64
N ASP A 644 44.89 3.99 -13.70
CA ASP A 644 44.63 2.92 -12.72
C ASP A 644 44.15 3.46 -11.36
N ARG A 645 43.47 4.61 -11.32
CA ARG A 645 42.93 5.17 -10.08
C ARG A 645 41.54 5.72 -10.27
N ILE A 646 40.65 5.42 -9.34
CA ILE A 646 39.35 6.07 -9.23
C ILE A 646 39.51 7.27 -8.30
N LYS A 647 39.37 8.47 -8.85
CA LYS A 647 39.37 9.72 -8.10
C LYS A 647 37.94 10.26 -7.97
N LYS A 648 37.67 10.86 -6.83
CA LYS A 648 36.42 11.57 -6.61
C LYS A 648 36.53 12.98 -7.19
N PRO A 649 35.61 13.42 -8.06
CA PRO A 649 35.63 14.78 -8.57
C PRO A 649 35.16 15.80 -7.53
N SER A 650 35.70 17.02 -7.62
CA SER A 650 35.05 18.21 -7.05
C SER A 650 33.88 18.62 -7.94
N ALA A 651 32.93 19.38 -7.40
CA ALA A 651 31.74 19.80 -8.14
C ALA A 651 32.01 20.62 -9.42
N PHE A 652 33.18 21.28 -9.52
CA PHE A 652 33.56 22.15 -10.63
C PHE A 652 34.64 21.55 -11.56
N ASP A 653 35.14 20.34 -11.25
CA ASP A 653 36.33 19.76 -11.90
C ASP A 653 35.99 18.64 -12.90
N VAL A 654 34.71 18.43 -13.21
CA VAL A 654 34.27 17.33 -14.09
C VAL A 654 34.16 17.83 -15.53
N ASP A 655 34.95 17.26 -16.45
CA ASP A 655 34.74 17.41 -17.90
C ASP A 655 33.95 16.18 -18.39
N PHE A 656 32.62 16.30 -18.46
CA PHE A 656 31.74 15.18 -18.80
C PHE A 656 31.98 14.59 -20.20
N GLU A 657 32.60 15.34 -21.11
CA GLU A 657 32.90 14.86 -22.46
C GLU A 657 34.19 14.02 -22.50
N LYS A 658 35.22 14.43 -21.75
CA LYS A 658 36.56 13.84 -21.81
C LYS A 658 36.87 12.86 -20.68
N ASP A 659 36.27 13.05 -19.51
CA ASP A 659 36.55 12.20 -18.36
C ASP A 659 35.89 10.82 -18.49
N ASN A 660 36.60 9.78 -18.03
CA ASN A 660 36.05 8.43 -17.96
C ASN A 660 35.20 8.27 -16.70
N ILE A 661 33.90 8.47 -16.84
CA ILE A 661 32.95 8.45 -15.73
C ILE A 661 32.59 7.01 -15.30
N VAL A 662 32.57 6.79 -13.99
CA VAL A 662 32.13 5.56 -13.32
C VAL A 662 31.15 5.90 -12.21
N ILE A 663 30.02 5.20 -12.14
CA ILE A 663 29.00 5.41 -11.11
C ILE A 663 29.38 4.65 -9.83
N THR A 664 29.54 5.35 -8.71
CA THR A 664 30.05 4.75 -7.45
C THR A 664 29.30 5.21 -6.19
N PHE A 665 28.67 6.38 -6.21
CA PHE A 665 28.07 7.03 -5.03
C PHE A 665 29.05 7.36 -3.89
N ASP A 666 30.37 7.33 -4.12
CA ASP A 666 31.36 7.64 -3.09
C ASP A 666 31.19 9.03 -2.49
N GLY A 667 30.74 9.98 -3.31
CA GLY A 667 30.44 11.33 -2.87
C GLY A 667 29.28 11.39 -1.89
N LEU A 668 28.19 10.70 -2.22
CA LEU A 668 27.00 10.58 -1.38
C LEU A 668 27.33 9.88 -0.05
N ILE A 669 28.05 8.76 -0.09
CA ILE A 669 28.35 7.94 1.09
C ILE A 669 29.23 8.68 2.10
N LYS A 670 30.29 9.37 1.63
CA LYS A 670 31.32 9.94 2.51
C LYS A 670 31.06 11.39 2.93
N ASN A 671 30.39 12.19 2.11
CA ASN A 671 30.28 13.65 2.34
C ASN A 671 28.87 14.11 2.73
N THR A 672 27.91 13.21 2.83
CA THR A 672 26.52 13.59 3.17
C THR A 672 26.02 12.80 4.37
N SER A 673 24.94 13.26 4.98
CA SER A 673 24.25 12.54 6.05
C SER A 673 23.32 11.44 5.55
N PHE A 674 23.34 11.10 4.24
CA PHE A 674 22.42 10.13 3.63
C PHE A 674 22.40 8.78 4.35
N VAL A 675 23.58 8.17 4.57
CA VAL A 675 23.66 6.87 5.23
C VAL A 675 23.16 6.93 6.68
N ALA A 676 23.47 8.02 7.40
CA ALA A 676 22.99 8.23 8.76
C ALA A 676 21.46 8.45 8.81
N GLN A 677 20.90 9.18 7.85
CA GLN A 677 19.47 9.40 7.69
C GLN A 677 18.75 8.07 7.42
N VAL A 678 19.25 7.26 6.47
CA VAL A 678 18.69 5.93 6.17
C VAL A 678 18.76 5.00 7.38
N LYS A 679 19.88 4.97 8.09
CA LYS A 679 20.03 4.15 9.31
C LYS A 679 18.98 4.52 10.37
N THR A 680 18.80 5.82 10.61
CA THR A 680 17.81 6.34 11.56
C THR A 680 16.39 5.99 11.12
N LEU A 681 16.09 6.13 9.83
CA LEU A 681 14.80 5.78 9.23
C LEU A 681 14.48 4.29 9.39
N LEU A 682 15.45 3.40 9.11
CA LEU A 682 15.27 1.95 9.25
C LEU A 682 15.03 1.54 10.70
N GLN A 683 15.79 2.10 11.64
CA GLN A 683 15.62 1.84 13.07
C GLN A 683 14.22 2.28 13.54
N LEU A 684 13.77 3.47 13.11
CA LEU A 684 12.44 3.97 13.43
C LEU A 684 11.36 3.05 12.87
N LEU A 685 11.37 2.78 11.56
CA LEU A 685 10.29 2.03 10.93
C LEU A 685 10.28 0.57 11.41
N ARG A 686 11.43 -0.11 11.49
CA ARG A 686 11.51 -1.48 12.02
C ARG A 686 10.98 -1.58 13.46
N LYS A 687 11.34 -0.62 14.32
CA LYS A 687 10.86 -0.58 15.71
C LYS A 687 9.34 -0.41 15.79
N ASN A 688 8.77 0.48 14.99
CA ASN A 688 7.33 0.78 15.07
C ASN A 688 6.47 -0.26 14.34
N PHE A 689 6.97 -0.86 13.26
CA PHE A 689 6.27 -1.95 12.55
C PHE A 689 6.38 -3.30 13.27
N ASN A 690 7.27 -3.46 14.27
CA ASN A 690 7.56 -4.72 14.97
C ASN A 690 7.97 -5.88 14.03
N THR A 691 8.48 -5.55 12.85
CA THR A 691 8.96 -6.50 11.85
C THR A 691 9.98 -5.79 10.95
N PRO A 692 10.90 -6.52 10.30
CA PRO A 692 11.68 -5.96 9.21
C PRO A 692 10.79 -5.32 8.15
N VAL A 693 11.25 -4.18 7.62
CA VAL A 693 10.62 -3.40 6.55
C VAL A 693 11.52 -3.29 5.34
N ASP A 694 10.92 -3.16 4.17
CA ASP A 694 11.55 -2.71 2.93
C ASP A 694 10.90 -1.40 2.43
N ILE A 695 11.73 -0.52 1.87
CA ILE A 695 11.39 0.86 1.55
C ILE A 695 11.85 1.17 0.12
N GLU A 696 10.96 1.70 -0.71
CA GLU A 696 11.34 2.33 -1.98
C GLU A 696 11.53 3.83 -1.77
N PHE A 697 12.60 4.39 -2.33
CA PHE A 697 12.91 5.81 -2.19
C PHE A 697 13.44 6.42 -3.49
N ALA A 698 13.34 7.75 -3.58
CA ALA A 698 13.99 8.55 -4.61
C ALA A 698 14.51 9.87 -4.03
N CYS A 699 15.49 10.46 -4.69
CA CYS A 699 16.06 11.77 -4.34
C CYS A 699 16.03 12.69 -5.56
N ASP A 700 15.45 13.89 -5.40
CA ASP A 700 15.45 14.94 -6.43
C ASP A 700 16.79 15.72 -6.50
N GLY A 701 17.80 15.27 -5.73
CA GLY A 701 19.09 15.97 -5.54
C GLY A 701 19.10 16.93 -4.34
N LYS A 702 17.95 17.15 -3.69
CA LYS A 702 17.79 18.02 -2.51
C LYS A 702 17.13 17.30 -1.34
N ASN A 703 16.02 16.60 -1.57
CA ASN A 703 15.20 15.95 -0.55
C ASN A 703 15.10 14.45 -0.81
N PHE A 704 15.05 13.68 0.28
CA PHE A 704 14.75 12.26 0.24
C PHE A 704 13.23 12.06 0.24
N TYR A 705 12.72 11.27 -0.71
CA TYR A 705 11.31 10.93 -0.81
C TYR A 705 11.11 9.45 -0.51
N LEU A 706 10.21 9.16 0.42
CA LEU A 706 9.73 7.80 0.66
C LEU A 706 8.58 7.53 -0.32
N LEU A 707 8.74 6.55 -1.19
CA LEU A 707 7.79 6.21 -2.25
C LEU A 707 6.87 5.05 -1.84
N GLN A 708 7.41 4.09 -1.10
CA GLN A 708 6.68 2.94 -0.56
C GLN A 708 7.37 2.43 0.71
N CYS A 709 6.60 1.90 1.66
CA CYS A 709 7.11 1.18 2.82
C CYS A 709 6.17 0.02 3.13
N ARG A 710 6.72 -1.18 3.30
CA ARG A 710 5.93 -2.36 3.67
C ARG A 710 6.74 -3.29 4.58
N PRO A 711 6.08 -4.23 5.26
CA PRO A 711 6.77 -5.34 5.93
C PRO A 711 7.60 -6.14 4.93
N GLN A 712 8.88 -6.32 5.22
CA GLN A 712 9.78 -7.14 4.42
C GLN A 712 9.28 -8.59 4.50
N SER A 713 8.79 -9.09 3.37
CA SER A 713 8.22 -10.43 3.32
C SER A 713 9.32 -11.47 3.17
N TYR A 714 9.23 -12.54 3.96
CA TYR A 714 10.01 -13.76 3.74
C TYR A 714 9.24 -14.64 2.76
N SER A 715 9.89 -15.16 1.70
CA SER A 715 9.30 -16.29 0.99
C SER A 715 9.21 -17.48 1.95
N LYS A 716 8.22 -18.38 1.79
CA LYS A 716 8.14 -19.61 2.62
C LYS A 716 9.46 -20.40 2.55
N ASP A 717 10.11 -20.37 1.39
CA ASP A 717 11.43 -20.98 1.14
C ASP A 717 12.60 -20.17 1.71
N SER A 718 12.34 -19.08 2.43
CA SER A 718 13.32 -18.24 3.16
C SER A 718 12.93 -18.05 4.63
N LEU A 719 11.97 -18.84 5.13
CA LEU A 719 11.72 -18.94 6.56
C LEU A 719 12.85 -19.75 7.22
N PRO A 720 13.21 -19.43 8.47
CA PRO A 720 14.13 -20.27 9.22
C PRO A 720 13.51 -21.65 9.38
N VAL A 721 14.19 -22.68 8.87
CA VAL A 721 13.71 -24.06 9.00
C VAL A 721 14.20 -24.62 10.33
N SER A 722 13.33 -25.29 11.08
CA SER A 722 13.76 -26.05 12.25
C SER A 722 14.62 -27.22 11.79
N ILE A 723 15.87 -27.25 12.22
CA ILE A 723 16.80 -28.34 11.93
C ILE A 723 16.59 -29.43 12.99
N PRO A 724 16.17 -30.65 12.63
CA PRO A 724 16.00 -31.74 13.59
C PRO A 724 17.35 -32.10 14.24
N GLN A 725 17.34 -32.36 15.55
CA GLN A 725 18.58 -32.66 16.29
C GLN A 725 19.00 -34.13 16.26
N ASP A 726 18.06 -35.06 16.00
CA ASP A 726 18.29 -36.50 16.04
C ASP A 726 18.31 -37.12 14.64
N ILE A 727 19.22 -36.65 13.77
CA ILE A 727 19.37 -37.18 12.41
C ILE A 727 20.55 -38.15 12.39
N PRO A 728 20.38 -39.40 11.91
CA PRO A 728 21.48 -40.33 11.75
C PRO A 728 22.60 -39.75 10.88
N GLU A 729 23.86 -39.83 11.33
CA GLU A 729 25.00 -39.25 10.58
C GLU A 729 25.14 -39.80 9.15
N ASN A 730 24.69 -41.03 8.90
CA ASN A 730 24.71 -41.66 7.58
C ASN A 730 23.68 -41.07 6.60
N GLU A 731 22.68 -40.32 7.08
CA GLU A 731 21.69 -39.61 6.25
C GLU A 731 22.15 -38.17 5.92
N ILE A 732 23.19 -37.68 6.59
CA ILE A 732 23.73 -36.33 6.39
C ILE A 732 24.82 -36.37 5.30
N ILE A 733 24.62 -35.59 4.24
CA ILE A 733 25.62 -35.39 3.19
C ILE A 733 26.61 -34.29 3.57
N PHE A 734 26.09 -33.17 4.09
CA PHE A 734 26.92 -32.08 4.58
C PHE A 734 26.20 -31.25 5.66
N SER A 735 26.97 -30.58 6.50
CA SER A 735 26.51 -29.49 7.39
C SER A 735 27.36 -28.24 7.17
N ALA A 736 26.81 -27.05 7.36
CA ALA A 736 27.55 -25.80 7.28
C ALA A 736 27.10 -24.83 8.39
N LYS A 737 28.05 -24.12 9.01
CA LYS A 737 27.79 -23.26 10.19
C LYS A 737 28.20 -21.79 10.00
N ARG A 738 28.45 -21.35 8.77
CA ARG A 738 28.97 -20.00 8.47
C ARG A 738 28.19 -19.35 7.36
N PHE A 739 27.80 -18.09 7.58
CA PHE A 739 27.12 -17.22 6.60
C PHE A 739 25.89 -17.86 5.96
N ILE A 740 25.14 -18.61 6.75
CA ILE A 740 23.94 -19.28 6.27
C ILE A 740 22.83 -18.25 6.06
N SER A 741 22.11 -18.41 4.95
CA SER A 741 20.87 -17.70 4.67
C SER A 741 19.70 -18.62 4.99
N ASN A 742 18.51 -18.07 5.27
CA ASN A 742 17.35 -18.91 5.49
C ASN A 742 16.91 -19.60 4.19
N GLY A 743 16.49 -20.86 4.32
CA GLY A 743 15.67 -21.48 3.31
C GLY A 743 15.50 -22.98 3.38
N LEU A 744 14.60 -23.47 2.54
CA LEU A 744 14.33 -24.88 2.32
C LEU A 744 14.52 -25.18 0.83
N VAL A 745 15.34 -26.17 0.52
CA VAL A 745 15.48 -26.67 -0.86
C VAL A 745 15.08 -28.14 -0.88
N PRO A 746 13.82 -28.45 -1.23
CA PRO A 746 13.35 -29.82 -1.32
C PRO A 746 13.75 -30.48 -2.65
N ASP A 747 13.66 -31.80 -2.71
CA ASP A 747 13.66 -32.62 -3.94
C ASP A 747 14.88 -32.45 -4.86
N ILE A 748 16.08 -32.33 -4.30
CA ILE A 748 17.31 -32.38 -5.09
C ILE A 748 17.55 -33.82 -5.53
N THR A 749 17.57 -33.99 -6.85
CA THR A 749 17.73 -35.28 -7.53
C THR A 749 19.18 -35.54 -7.94
N HIS A 750 19.95 -34.49 -8.22
CA HIS A 750 21.33 -34.64 -8.71
C HIS A 750 22.32 -33.76 -7.93
N ILE A 751 23.53 -34.29 -7.71
CA ILE A 751 24.67 -33.54 -7.18
C ILE A 751 25.75 -33.54 -8.27
N VAL A 752 26.19 -32.36 -8.68
CA VAL A 752 27.39 -32.19 -9.50
C VAL A 752 28.52 -31.75 -8.58
N TYR A 753 29.42 -32.66 -8.28
CA TYR A 753 30.55 -32.44 -7.38
C TYR A 753 31.85 -32.37 -8.19
N VAL A 754 32.52 -31.22 -8.12
CA VAL A 754 33.88 -31.02 -8.63
C VAL A 754 34.83 -31.24 -7.46
N ASP A 755 35.62 -32.30 -7.51
CA ASP A 755 36.56 -32.65 -6.42
C ASP A 755 37.66 -31.57 -6.30
N PRO A 756 37.78 -30.90 -5.13
CA PRO A 756 38.85 -29.93 -4.88
C PRO A 756 40.28 -30.45 -5.04
N GLU A 757 40.57 -31.70 -4.65
CA GLU A 757 41.90 -32.29 -4.71
C GLU A 757 42.28 -32.63 -6.15
N GLN A 758 41.41 -33.33 -6.87
CA GLN A 758 41.64 -33.68 -8.28
C GLN A 758 41.66 -32.44 -9.18
N TYR A 759 40.80 -31.45 -8.93
CA TYR A 759 40.81 -30.20 -9.68
C TYR A 759 42.15 -29.45 -9.53
N ASN A 760 42.77 -29.49 -8.35
CA ASN A 760 44.05 -28.83 -8.10
C ASN A 760 45.24 -29.57 -8.75
N GLN A 761 45.09 -30.88 -9.01
CA GLN A 761 46.08 -31.69 -9.74
C GLN A 761 46.08 -31.43 -11.25
N LEU A 762 45.06 -30.73 -11.79
CA LEU A 762 45.03 -30.35 -13.20
C LEU A 762 46.09 -29.26 -13.48
N ASP A 763 47.14 -29.64 -14.21
CA ASP A 763 48.22 -28.72 -14.57
C ASP A 763 47.92 -27.89 -15.82
N ASN A 764 47.07 -28.40 -16.71
CA ASN A 764 46.77 -27.75 -17.97
C ASN A 764 45.60 -26.76 -17.83
N LEU A 765 45.82 -25.52 -18.29
CA LEU A 765 44.77 -24.49 -18.40
C LEU A 765 43.61 -24.90 -19.32
N SER A 766 43.84 -25.81 -20.27
CA SER A 766 42.78 -26.37 -21.13
C SER A 766 41.78 -27.17 -20.31
N ASP A 767 42.27 -28.02 -19.41
CA ASP A 767 41.46 -29.01 -18.70
C ASP A 767 40.63 -28.32 -17.62
N LEU A 768 41.23 -27.34 -16.93
CA LEU A 768 40.50 -26.43 -16.01
C LEU A 768 39.35 -25.69 -16.72
N ARG A 769 39.53 -25.25 -17.97
CA ARG A 769 38.46 -24.62 -18.76
C ARG A 769 37.41 -25.63 -19.22
N LEU A 770 37.81 -26.88 -19.49
CA LEU A 770 36.88 -27.95 -19.86
C LEU A 770 35.97 -28.32 -18.68
N VAL A 771 36.47 -28.26 -17.44
CA VAL A 771 35.63 -28.43 -16.23
C VAL A 771 34.48 -27.41 -16.22
N GLY A 772 34.77 -26.13 -16.43
CA GLY A 772 33.73 -25.10 -16.51
C GLY A 772 32.72 -25.33 -17.64
N LYS A 773 33.17 -25.81 -18.81
CA LYS A 773 32.29 -26.17 -19.93
C LYS A 773 31.43 -27.40 -19.64
N ALA A 774 31.97 -28.40 -18.94
CA ALA A 774 31.23 -29.58 -18.51
C ALA A 774 30.12 -29.18 -17.53
N VAL A 775 30.42 -28.33 -16.54
CA VAL A 775 29.42 -27.74 -15.64
C VAL A 775 28.33 -26.99 -16.43
N SER A 776 28.71 -26.15 -17.39
CA SER A 776 27.76 -25.42 -18.26
C SER A 776 26.83 -26.34 -19.04
N LYS A 777 27.36 -27.48 -19.54
CA LYS A 777 26.59 -28.50 -20.24
C LYS A 777 25.61 -29.20 -19.31
N LEU A 778 26.07 -29.63 -18.14
CA LEU A 778 25.23 -30.27 -17.12
C LEU A 778 24.10 -29.35 -16.65
N ASN A 779 24.40 -28.06 -16.46
CA ASN A 779 23.39 -27.04 -16.13
C ASN A 779 22.26 -26.94 -17.15
N LYS A 780 22.51 -27.25 -18.43
CA LYS A 780 21.48 -27.26 -19.48
C LYS A 780 20.72 -28.59 -19.59
N LEU A 781 21.34 -29.70 -19.17
CA LEU A 781 20.77 -31.04 -19.28
C LEU A 781 19.94 -31.43 -18.06
N LEU A 782 20.38 -31.06 -16.86
CA LEU A 782 19.76 -31.48 -15.61
C LEU A 782 18.43 -30.74 -15.36
N PRO A 783 17.47 -31.36 -14.64
CA PRO A 783 16.18 -30.74 -14.39
C PRO A 783 16.34 -29.44 -13.59
N ARG A 784 15.74 -28.35 -14.09
CA ARG A 784 15.85 -27.02 -13.50
C ARG A 784 15.45 -27.03 -12.02
N ARG A 785 16.31 -26.47 -11.17
CA ARG A 785 16.17 -26.39 -9.70
C ARG A 785 16.03 -27.74 -8.97
N LYS A 786 16.44 -28.85 -9.59
CA LYS A 786 16.51 -30.16 -8.92
C LYS A 786 17.94 -30.72 -8.83
N PHE A 787 18.95 -29.88 -8.99
CA PHE A 787 20.33 -30.26 -8.81
C PHE A 787 21.12 -29.18 -8.06
N ILE A 788 22.23 -29.58 -7.46
CA ILE A 788 23.19 -28.68 -6.81
C ILE A 788 24.56 -28.78 -7.46
N LEU A 789 25.32 -27.70 -7.35
CA LEU A 789 26.72 -27.63 -7.76
C LEU A 789 27.57 -27.52 -6.50
N MET A 790 28.60 -28.36 -6.39
CA MET A 790 29.53 -28.37 -5.27
C MET A 790 30.96 -28.37 -5.83
N GLY A 791 31.87 -27.54 -5.31
CA GLY A 791 33.25 -27.61 -5.76
C GLY A 791 34.21 -26.60 -5.13
N PRO A 792 35.49 -26.58 -5.58
CA PRO A 792 36.55 -25.86 -4.90
C PRO A 792 36.43 -24.34 -5.01
N GLY A 793 36.68 -23.68 -3.87
CA GLY A 793 36.99 -22.25 -3.78
C GLY A 793 36.01 -21.33 -4.51
N ARG A 794 36.53 -20.25 -5.10
CA ARG A 794 35.72 -19.17 -5.71
C ARG A 794 35.34 -19.48 -7.15
N TRP A 795 34.05 -19.72 -7.39
CA TRP A 795 33.48 -19.87 -8.72
C TRP A 795 33.34 -18.50 -9.42
N GLY A 796 33.57 -18.48 -10.72
CA GLY A 796 33.50 -17.24 -11.52
C GLY A 796 34.67 -16.27 -11.37
N SER A 797 35.77 -16.73 -10.77
CA SER A 797 37.08 -16.05 -10.82
C SER A 797 37.62 -15.96 -12.25
N ARG A 798 38.00 -14.75 -12.69
CA ARG A 798 38.63 -14.52 -14.01
C ARG A 798 40.16 -14.58 -14.00
N GLY A 799 40.79 -14.41 -12.83
CA GLY A 799 42.24 -14.42 -12.66
C GLY A 799 42.79 -15.83 -12.39
N ASP A 800 42.66 -16.30 -11.15
CA ASP A 800 43.29 -17.54 -10.70
C ASP A 800 42.33 -18.74 -10.77
N ILE A 801 42.28 -19.38 -11.95
CA ILE A 801 41.39 -20.52 -12.25
C ILE A 801 41.75 -21.76 -11.40
N LYS A 802 42.95 -21.82 -10.81
CA LYS A 802 43.32 -22.92 -9.89
C LYS A 802 42.65 -22.80 -8.52
N LEU A 803 42.19 -21.59 -8.15
CA LEU A 803 41.52 -21.34 -6.87
C LEU A 803 39.99 -21.52 -6.94
N GLY A 804 39.42 -21.84 -8.10
CA GLY A 804 38.02 -22.21 -8.23
C GLY A 804 37.54 -22.35 -9.68
N VAL A 805 36.31 -22.81 -9.86
CA VAL A 805 35.81 -23.20 -11.19
C VAL A 805 35.49 -21.97 -12.04
N ASN A 806 36.05 -21.91 -13.26
CA ASN A 806 35.80 -20.83 -14.21
C ASN A 806 34.43 -21.03 -14.89
N VAL A 807 33.42 -20.33 -14.36
CA VAL A 807 32.06 -20.30 -14.90
C VAL A 807 31.51 -18.87 -14.85
N THR A 808 30.55 -18.59 -15.72
CA THR A 808 29.73 -17.39 -15.65
C THR A 808 28.35 -17.75 -15.10
N TYR A 809 27.54 -16.75 -14.76
CA TYR A 809 26.16 -16.98 -14.33
C TYR A 809 25.37 -17.87 -15.32
N SER A 810 25.50 -17.65 -16.63
CA SER A 810 24.79 -18.45 -17.64
C SER A 810 25.16 -19.94 -17.64
N ASP A 811 26.30 -20.28 -17.04
CA ASP A 811 26.76 -21.67 -16.93
C ASP A 811 26.16 -22.41 -15.74
N ILE A 812 25.50 -21.71 -14.81
CA ILE A 812 24.99 -22.31 -13.56
C ILE A 812 23.55 -21.89 -13.20
N ASN A 813 22.88 -21.12 -14.06
CA ASN A 813 21.58 -20.50 -13.79
C ASN A 813 20.39 -21.44 -13.47
N ASN A 814 20.51 -22.74 -13.76
CA ASN A 814 19.47 -23.73 -13.48
C ASN A 814 19.69 -24.48 -12.16
N THR A 815 20.84 -24.33 -11.50
CA THR A 815 21.12 -25.00 -10.22
C THR A 815 20.22 -24.46 -9.10
N ALA A 816 19.87 -25.31 -8.14
CA ALA A 816 19.15 -24.89 -6.94
C ALA A 816 20.09 -24.24 -5.93
N VAL A 817 21.27 -24.84 -5.73
CA VAL A 817 22.27 -24.42 -4.74
C VAL A 817 23.66 -24.47 -5.36
N LEU A 818 24.48 -23.47 -5.08
CA LEU A 818 25.93 -23.51 -5.24
C LEU A 818 26.59 -23.63 -3.87
N ILE A 819 27.37 -24.70 -3.68
CA ILE A 819 28.15 -24.95 -2.47
C ILE A 819 29.63 -24.82 -2.82
N GLU A 820 30.27 -23.82 -2.23
CA GLU A 820 31.70 -23.61 -2.43
C GLU A 820 32.48 -24.19 -1.25
N ILE A 821 33.45 -25.05 -1.57
CA ILE A 821 34.19 -25.84 -0.61
C ILE A 821 35.54 -25.18 -0.35
N ALA A 822 35.72 -24.70 0.88
CA ALA A 822 36.96 -24.12 1.36
C ALA A 822 37.73 -25.12 2.24
N ARG A 823 38.62 -25.91 1.60
CA ARG A 823 39.58 -26.78 2.32
C ARG A 823 40.85 -26.03 2.73
N LYS A 824 41.29 -26.19 3.97
CA LYS A 824 42.55 -25.66 4.51
C LYS A 824 43.73 -26.40 3.88
N LYS A 825 44.64 -25.65 3.26
CA LYS A 825 45.94 -26.15 2.77
C LYS A 825 47.06 -25.44 3.50
N GLY A 826 47.65 -26.09 4.51
CA GLY A 826 48.58 -25.43 5.43
C GLY A 826 47.89 -24.34 6.25
N ASN A 827 48.40 -23.11 6.22
CA ASN A 827 47.77 -21.94 6.87
C ASN A 827 46.82 -21.16 5.94
N TYR A 828 46.58 -21.64 4.72
CA TYR A 828 45.75 -20.95 3.73
C TYR A 828 44.37 -21.59 3.62
N VAL A 829 43.32 -20.78 3.75
CA VAL A 829 41.93 -21.13 3.41
C VAL A 829 41.62 -20.41 2.09
N PRO A 830 41.13 -21.10 1.05
CA PRO A 830 40.81 -20.47 -0.21
C PRO A 830 39.67 -19.45 -0.02
N ASP A 831 39.80 -18.32 -0.71
CA ASP A 831 38.74 -17.32 -0.77
C ASP A 831 37.53 -17.90 -1.49
N LEU A 832 36.35 -17.56 -1.00
CA LEU A 832 35.08 -17.95 -1.60
C LEU A 832 34.49 -16.79 -2.42
N SER A 833 33.43 -17.06 -3.18
CA SER A 833 32.65 -16.04 -3.90
C SER A 833 31.92 -15.06 -2.99
N PHE A 834 31.99 -15.26 -1.68
CA PHE A 834 31.46 -14.35 -0.69
C PHE A 834 31.98 -12.92 -0.89
N GLY A 835 31.05 -11.98 -1.03
CA GLY A 835 31.38 -10.57 -1.31
C GLY A 835 31.94 -10.29 -2.69
N THR A 836 31.65 -11.16 -3.64
CA THR A 836 31.97 -10.95 -5.04
C THR A 836 30.70 -10.70 -5.84
N HIS A 837 30.82 -10.12 -7.03
CA HIS A 837 29.64 -9.93 -7.89
C HIS A 837 29.07 -11.24 -8.43
N PHE A 838 29.88 -12.29 -8.53
CA PHE A 838 29.35 -13.61 -8.84
C PHE A 838 28.34 -14.06 -7.77
N PHE A 839 28.60 -13.76 -6.49
CA PHE A 839 27.62 -13.98 -5.43
C PHE A 839 26.37 -13.10 -5.57
N GLN A 840 26.51 -11.85 -6.01
CA GLN A 840 25.36 -11.01 -6.36
C GLN A 840 24.53 -11.64 -7.49
N ASP A 841 25.15 -12.20 -8.53
CA ASP A 841 24.44 -12.89 -9.62
C ASP A 841 23.65 -14.11 -9.14
N LEU A 842 24.22 -14.89 -8.20
CA LEU A 842 23.54 -16.04 -7.57
C LEU A 842 22.28 -15.59 -6.83
N VAL A 843 22.44 -14.53 -6.03
CA VAL A 843 21.39 -13.90 -5.25
C VAL A 843 20.24 -13.40 -6.12
N GLU A 844 20.56 -12.64 -7.17
CA GLU A 844 19.56 -12.10 -8.11
C GLU A 844 18.78 -13.25 -8.76
N SER A 845 19.44 -14.38 -8.96
CA SER A 845 18.89 -15.54 -9.64
C SER A 845 18.24 -16.57 -8.72
N SER A 846 18.08 -16.27 -7.42
CA SER A 846 17.52 -17.20 -6.43
C SER A 846 18.25 -18.55 -6.37
N ILE A 847 19.54 -18.57 -6.71
CA ILE A 847 20.41 -19.71 -6.44
C ILE A 847 20.86 -19.57 -4.99
N ARG A 848 20.61 -20.59 -4.16
CA ARG A 848 21.09 -20.58 -2.78
C ARG A 848 22.60 -20.75 -2.77
N TYR A 849 23.25 -20.07 -1.85
CA TYR A 849 24.70 -20.11 -1.71
C TYR A 849 25.05 -20.65 -0.33
N ILE A 850 25.94 -21.64 -0.28
CA ILE A 850 26.43 -22.24 0.97
C ILE A 850 27.95 -22.26 0.93
N PRO A 851 28.64 -21.50 1.79
CA PRO A 851 30.07 -21.68 1.99
C PRO A 851 30.29 -22.86 2.94
N LEU A 852 30.94 -23.92 2.44
CA LEU A 852 31.23 -25.12 3.19
C LEU A 852 32.70 -25.14 3.61
N TYR A 853 32.96 -25.34 4.90
CA TYR A 853 34.29 -25.45 5.50
C TYR A 853 34.46 -26.84 6.13
N PRO A 854 34.84 -27.87 5.35
CA PRO A 854 34.90 -29.25 5.85
C PRO A 854 35.89 -29.46 6.99
N ASP A 855 36.94 -28.62 7.08
CA ASP A 855 38.02 -28.75 8.07
C ASP A 855 37.76 -27.98 9.37
N ASP A 856 36.54 -27.50 9.59
CA ASP A 856 36.13 -26.93 10.87
C ASP A 856 35.59 -28.03 11.81
N PRO A 857 35.83 -27.93 13.13
CA PRO A 857 35.28 -28.88 14.08
C PRO A 857 33.74 -28.81 14.02
N ASP A 858 33.09 -29.96 14.24
CA ASP A 858 31.62 -30.10 14.24
C ASP A 858 30.93 -29.87 12.88
N ILE A 859 31.68 -29.98 11.78
CA ILE A 859 31.17 -30.03 10.41
C ILE A 859 31.22 -31.45 9.87
N ILE A 860 30.07 -31.96 9.44
CA ILE A 860 29.94 -33.23 8.72
C ILE A 860 30.06 -32.94 7.22
N PHE A 861 30.91 -33.70 6.52
CA PHE A 861 30.99 -33.71 5.07
C PHE A 861 31.26 -35.13 4.57
N ASN A 862 30.24 -35.77 4.01
CA ASN A 862 30.29 -37.17 3.58
C ASN A 862 30.87 -37.29 2.15
N GLU A 863 32.14 -36.98 2.02
CA GLU A 863 32.86 -37.07 0.74
C GLU A 863 32.91 -38.51 0.21
N LYS A 864 32.95 -39.51 1.11
CA LYS A 864 32.92 -40.93 0.73
C LYS A 864 31.65 -41.30 -0.03
N PHE A 865 30.50 -40.75 0.35
CA PHE A 865 29.25 -40.95 -0.40
C PHE A 865 29.37 -40.40 -1.82
N LEU A 866 29.89 -39.18 -1.98
CA LEU A 866 30.03 -38.54 -3.29
C LEU A 866 30.97 -39.32 -4.22
N MET A 867 32.08 -39.83 -3.69
CA MET A 867 33.11 -40.52 -4.47
C MET A 867 32.83 -42.00 -4.76
N ASN A 868 32.15 -42.69 -3.85
CA ASN A 868 31.84 -44.11 -4.04
C ASN A 868 30.52 -44.34 -4.80
N SER A 869 29.74 -43.29 -5.01
CA SER A 869 28.50 -43.35 -5.81
C SER A 869 28.81 -43.50 -7.30
N TYR A 870 27.87 -44.09 -8.04
CA TYR A 870 28.00 -44.22 -9.49
C TYR A 870 28.08 -42.84 -10.17
N ASN A 871 29.15 -42.60 -10.92
CA ASN A 871 29.36 -41.34 -11.65
C ASN A 871 28.62 -41.34 -13.00
N SER A 872 27.52 -40.59 -13.07
CA SER A 872 26.68 -40.48 -14.27
C SER A 872 27.23 -39.50 -15.32
N LEU A 873 28.42 -38.91 -15.12
CA LEU A 873 29.00 -37.93 -16.05
C LEU A 873 29.14 -38.50 -17.47
N SER A 874 29.69 -39.72 -17.58
CA SER A 874 29.95 -40.36 -18.87
C SER A 874 28.66 -40.70 -19.62
N ASP A 875 27.54 -40.91 -18.91
CA ASP A 875 26.23 -41.17 -19.51
C ASP A 875 25.56 -39.88 -20.00
N LEU A 876 25.67 -38.80 -19.21
CA LEU A 876 25.00 -37.52 -19.48
C LEU A 876 25.77 -36.62 -20.46
N ALA A 877 27.10 -36.63 -20.38
CA ALA A 877 27.96 -35.81 -21.22
C ALA A 877 29.22 -36.60 -21.65
N PRO A 878 29.08 -37.58 -22.57
CA PRO A 878 30.16 -38.49 -22.98
C PRO A 878 31.43 -37.78 -23.47
N GLU A 879 31.28 -36.59 -24.06
CA GLU A 879 32.41 -35.77 -24.53
C GLU A 879 33.35 -35.30 -23.41
N TYR A 880 32.90 -35.30 -22.15
CA TYR A 880 33.69 -34.94 -20.96
C TYR A 880 34.05 -36.15 -20.08
N SER A 881 33.88 -37.37 -20.59
CA SER A 881 34.18 -38.62 -19.84
C SER A 881 35.61 -38.70 -19.29
N HIS A 882 36.59 -38.10 -19.97
CA HIS A 882 37.97 -37.99 -19.50
C HIS A 882 38.14 -37.17 -18.20
N LEU A 883 37.14 -36.37 -17.82
CA LEU A 883 37.11 -35.60 -16.56
C LEU A 883 36.40 -36.34 -15.41
N SER A 884 36.03 -37.62 -15.58
CA SER A 884 35.26 -38.36 -14.57
C SER A 884 35.98 -38.53 -13.23
N GLU A 885 37.31 -38.41 -13.19
CA GLU A 885 38.08 -38.38 -11.93
C GLU A 885 37.91 -37.05 -11.18
N THR A 886 37.64 -35.95 -11.90
CA THR A 886 37.47 -34.60 -11.32
C THR A 886 36.01 -34.23 -11.08
N ILE A 887 35.09 -34.63 -11.98
CA ILE A 887 33.67 -34.27 -11.91
C ILE A 887 32.85 -35.54 -11.66
N HIS A 888 32.14 -35.56 -10.54
CA HIS A 888 31.21 -36.62 -10.16
C HIS A 888 29.77 -36.12 -10.24
N VAL A 889 28.96 -36.78 -11.08
CA VAL A 889 27.52 -36.52 -11.18
C VAL A 889 26.76 -37.66 -10.52
N VAL A 890 26.19 -37.41 -9.35
CA VAL A 890 25.42 -38.39 -8.57
C VAL A 890 23.93 -38.21 -8.85
N ASP A 891 23.28 -39.25 -9.36
CA ASP A 891 21.83 -39.37 -9.49
C ASP A 891 21.29 -40.03 -8.20
N ILE A 892 20.81 -39.20 -7.26
CA ILE A 892 20.44 -39.65 -5.91
C ILE A 892 19.31 -40.69 -5.95
N PRO A 893 18.20 -40.48 -6.69
CA PRO A 893 17.14 -41.48 -6.79
C PRO A 893 17.61 -42.86 -7.27
N LYS A 894 18.59 -42.92 -8.19
CA LYS A 894 19.14 -44.21 -8.65
C LYS A 894 20.05 -44.88 -7.62
N VAL A 895 20.82 -44.09 -6.86
CA VAL A 895 21.78 -44.62 -5.88
C VAL A 895 21.11 -45.01 -4.56
N MET A 896 20.03 -44.32 -4.18
CA MET A 896 19.40 -44.41 -2.85
C MET A 896 17.90 -44.76 -2.93
N ASP A 897 17.52 -45.71 -3.79
CA ASP A 897 16.16 -46.28 -3.89
C ASP A 897 15.02 -45.22 -3.89
N GLY A 898 15.13 -44.21 -4.76
CA GLY A 898 14.10 -43.17 -4.91
C GLY A 898 14.18 -42.02 -3.90
N SER A 899 15.20 -42.00 -3.03
CA SER A 899 15.43 -40.88 -2.12
C SER A 899 15.86 -39.61 -2.86
N THR A 900 15.65 -38.46 -2.23
CA THR A 900 16.11 -37.14 -2.70
C THR A 900 16.92 -36.45 -1.60
N LEU A 901 17.72 -35.46 -1.98
CA LEU A 901 18.42 -34.60 -1.02
C LEU A 901 17.53 -33.40 -0.69
N GLN A 902 17.33 -33.16 0.60
CA GLN A 902 16.69 -31.98 1.13
C GLN A 902 17.72 -31.12 1.85
N ILE A 903 17.75 -29.81 1.58
CA ILE A 903 18.67 -28.88 2.23
C ILE A 903 17.87 -27.94 3.13
N LEU A 904 18.12 -28.01 4.43
CA LEU A 904 17.54 -27.17 5.47
C LEU A 904 18.54 -26.06 5.79
N MET A 905 18.12 -24.80 5.81
CA MET A 905 19.00 -23.67 6.10
C MET A 905 18.32 -22.71 7.09
N ASN A 906 19.01 -22.39 8.18
CA ASN A 906 18.54 -21.53 9.24
C ASN A 906 19.61 -20.51 9.64
N ALA A 907 19.41 -19.26 9.23
CA ALA A 907 20.29 -18.14 9.52
C ALA A 907 20.21 -17.62 10.96
N GLU A 908 19.19 -17.99 11.74
CA GLU A 908 19.05 -17.55 13.15
C GLU A 908 20.03 -18.28 14.07
N ILE A 909 20.29 -19.54 13.76
CA ILE A 909 21.30 -20.38 14.42
C ILE A 909 22.56 -20.57 13.56
N ASP A 910 22.63 -19.89 12.41
CA ASP A 910 23.71 -19.94 11.43
C ASP A 910 24.04 -21.36 10.94
N GLU A 911 23.05 -22.24 10.78
CA GLU A 911 23.24 -23.66 10.45
C GLU A 911 22.50 -24.09 9.17
N ALA A 912 23.15 -24.89 8.34
CA ALA A 912 22.55 -25.55 7.18
C ALA A 912 22.90 -27.04 7.18
N LEU A 913 21.97 -27.88 6.72
CA LEU A 913 22.08 -29.33 6.71
C LEU A 913 21.51 -29.90 5.42
N GLY A 914 22.29 -30.71 4.71
CA GLY A 914 21.84 -31.51 3.57
C GLY A 914 21.58 -32.95 3.98
N ILE A 915 20.33 -33.39 3.93
CA ILE A 915 19.87 -34.72 4.38
C ILE A 915 19.21 -35.51 3.26
N LEU A 916 19.42 -36.82 3.26
CA LEU A 916 18.71 -37.74 2.37
C LEU A 916 17.34 -38.07 2.95
N VAL A 917 16.29 -37.91 2.15
CA VAL A 917 14.90 -38.16 2.54
C VAL A 917 14.28 -39.10 1.51
N LYS A 918 13.50 -40.08 1.95
CA LYS A 918 12.73 -40.93 1.04
C LYS A 918 11.58 -40.12 0.43
N SER A 919 11.41 -40.22 -0.89
CA SER A 919 10.23 -39.65 -1.56
C SER A 919 9.01 -40.46 -1.14
N ASP A 920 7.99 -39.80 -0.58
CA ASP A 920 6.69 -40.41 -0.27
C ASP A 920 5.91 -40.85 -1.53
#